data_AF-A0A956BNK9-F1
#
_entry.id   AF-A0A956BNK9-F1
#
_cell.length_a   1.000
_cell.length_b   1.000
_cell.length_c   1.000
_cell.angle_alpha   90.00
_cell.angle_beta   90.00
_cell.angle_gamma   90.00
#
_symmetry.space_group_name_H-M   'P 1'
#
loop_
_entity.id
_entity.type
_entity.pdbx_description
1 polymer ?
#
loop_
_entity_poly.entity_id
_entity_poly.type
_entity_poly.pdbx_seq_one_letter_code
_entity_poly.pdbx_strand_id
1 'polypeptide(L)'
;EVVADKTGYPAEMLELSMGHDSDLGIDSIKRVEILSAMREREPTLPEVDAGEMAALSTLGQIVDYMGATANFEMARPEPSSSVSGLQPAARPEPMGRYALELTLAPALGLSQPGLQHAVWVVGDGDVSDVAHAIVDELLVHGVEGRAASVDDVPADARAVIYLGGLTADASPDSGRRVAREAFALAHRVAGSLKDGGLFVTVQDTGGDFGLSGSDRAWLGSLPGLTKTAHQEWPDASTKAIDIRIGDRTPEELAEALVDELIAGGPELEVALDAVRLTPVSVQRPASVGPLSLDADSVVVVSGGARGVTAACVVDLARATGAKFVLLGRTALEDEPAAVRGIADDAGMKRALMMAAKATGEAVTAGPSAMGITQYALGGRAHPGHVGVVAWIGTPDPYGHALFPGGSYREALVDGWLKATGSSGVLDALDPDPALWPVPETLPEGLHIGGWYDVFSQGPIDAFALGGGRLVMGPWTHETVGTARVGGRRFPDADALDLRAMRHAEVLARLDLAEGPDGPRVQYYLMGADEPDAPGNTWREAEDWPPSAVDVRMYLQADGSLAEACPTGGTTAYVSDPAEPVPTLCGRNLFLDAGPCDRAELAERDDVRAFVGPVLDAPREIVGRVTARLHVDLDATDADLVVHLVDVYPDGRHVQIAEGQARAAWRDGAIEPVQGVVSVDVDLWSTAVVLPAGHRVGIHVSSTDFPRLAIAPADAVPWAERHTVEPRPVGVRLHHDPSRPSWVQLPDPQRAAPGLRCETD
;
A
#
# COMPACT_ATOMS: atom_id res chain seq x y z
N GLU A 1 5.80 -3.61 -31.76
CA GLU A 1 5.02 -2.57 -32.47
C GLU A 1 3.65 -2.30 -31.87
N VAL A 2 2.72 -3.26 -31.83
CA VAL A 2 1.35 -3.02 -31.27
C VAL A 2 1.41 -2.47 -29.83
N VAL A 3 2.29 -3.02 -29.00
CA VAL A 3 2.52 -2.54 -27.63
C VAL A 3 3.04 -1.10 -27.63
N ALA A 4 4.00 -0.76 -28.49
CA ALA A 4 4.52 0.62 -28.62
C ALA A 4 3.41 1.61 -29.00
N ASP A 5 2.56 1.24 -29.96
CA ASP A 5 1.44 2.06 -30.41
C ASP A 5 0.40 2.28 -29.30
N LYS A 6 0.12 1.25 -28.48
CA LYS A 6 -0.90 1.30 -27.41
C LYS A 6 -0.40 1.89 -26.09
N THR A 7 0.90 1.78 -25.80
CA THR A 7 1.51 2.26 -24.55
C THR A 7 2.19 3.62 -24.70
N GLY A 8 2.63 3.95 -25.92
CA GLY A 8 3.38 5.18 -26.22
C GLY A 8 4.89 5.06 -26.02
N TYR A 9 5.40 3.91 -25.55
CA TYR A 9 6.84 3.65 -25.47
C TYR A 9 7.45 3.53 -26.87
N PRO A 10 8.65 4.07 -27.12
CA PRO A 10 9.39 3.79 -28.34
C PRO A 10 9.63 2.29 -28.50
N ALA A 11 9.52 1.76 -29.72
CA ALA A 11 9.63 0.33 -29.97
C ALA A 11 11.00 -0.24 -29.54
N GLU A 12 12.03 0.58 -29.61
CA GLU A 12 13.40 0.31 -29.18
C GLU A 12 13.59 0.21 -27.66
N MET A 13 12.61 0.65 -26.85
CA MET A 13 12.65 0.57 -25.38
C MET A 13 11.83 -0.61 -24.82
N LEU A 14 11.18 -1.40 -25.68
CA LEU A 14 10.33 -2.52 -25.25
C LEU A 14 11.10 -3.83 -25.36
N GLU A 15 11.31 -4.51 -24.23
CA GLU A 15 11.94 -5.83 -24.16
C GLU A 15 10.94 -6.92 -23.78
N LEU A 16 11.12 -8.13 -24.31
CA LEU A 16 10.23 -9.27 -24.03
C LEU A 16 10.27 -9.71 -22.55
N SER A 17 11.33 -9.39 -21.81
CA SER A 17 11.46 -9.66 -20.38
C SER A 17 10.57 -8.74 -19.52
N MET A 18 10.09 -7.62 -20.06
CA MET A 18 9.39 -6.61 -19.27
C MET A 18 8.03 -7.10 -18.78
N GLY A 19 7.80 -6.89 -17.49
CA GLY A 19 6.55 -7.16 -16.80
C GLY A 19 5.43 -6.20 -17.22
N HIS A 20 4.25 -6.74 -17.53
CA HIS A 20 3.11 -5.95 -17.99
C HIS A 20 2.58 -5.01 -16.93
N ASP A 21 2.39 -5.46 -15.68
CA ASP A 21 1.99 -4.59 -14.58
C ASP A 21 3.16 -3.86 -13.93
N SER A 22 4.30 -4.54 -13.74
CA SER A 22 5.42 -4.01 -12.96
C SER A 22 6.25 -2.97 -13.72
N ASP A 23 6.46 -3.17 -15.03
CA ASP A 23 7.46 -2.42 -15.81
C ASP A 23 6.79 -1.50 -16.84
N LEU A 24 5.68 -1.94 -17.44
CA LEU A 24 5.01 -1.25 -18.55
C LEU A 24 3.68 -0.58 -18.18
N GLY A 25 3.16 -0.83 -16.97
CA GLY A 25 1.90 -0.24 -16.49
C GLY A 25 0.67 -0.63 -17.32
N ILE A 26 0.70 -1.80 -17.95
CA ILE A 26 -0.36 -2.36 -18.79
C ILE A 26 -1.35 -3.12 -17.90
N ASP A 27 -2.43 -2.43 -17.51
CA ASP A 27 -3.53 -3.00 -16.74
C ASP A 27 -4.36 -4.05 -17.52
N SER A 28 -5.31 -4.68 -16.84
CA SER A 28 -6.17 -5.72 -17.43
C SER A 28 -7.01 -5.23 -18.62
N ILE A 29 -7.31 -3.93 -18.73
CA ILE A 29 -8.07 -3.35 -19.84
C ILE A 29 -7.13 -3.11 -21.04
N LYS A 30 -5.95 -2.53 -20.80
CA LYS A 30 -4.93 -2.24 -21.80
C LYS A 30 -4.37 -3.52 -22.42
N ARG A 31 -4.27 -4.61 -21.65
CA ARG A 31 -3.92 -5.95 -22.17
C ARG A 31 -4.92 -6.43 -23.21
N VAL A 32 -6.22 -6.29 -22.94
CA VAL A 32 -7.29 -6.67 -23.87
C VAL A 32 -7.23 -5.82 -25.14
N GLU A 33 -6.94 -4.52 -25.04
CA GLU A 33 -6.76 -3.64 -26.21
C GLU A 33 -5.55 -4.03 -27.08
N ILE A 34 -4.42 -4.38 -26.45
CA ILE A 34 -3.21 -4.82 -27.15
C ILE A 34 -3.47 -6.14 -27.88
N LEU A 35 -4.09 -7.11 -27.22
CA LEU A 35 -4.41 -8.41 -27.81
C LEU A 35 -5.45 -8.30 -28.93
N SER A 36 -6.46 -7.44 -28.77
CA SER A 36 -7.43 -7.14 -29.82
C SER A 36 -6.76 -6.52 -31.05
N ALA A 37 -5.86 -5.55 -30.85
CA ALA A 37 -5.09 -4.95 -31.94
C ALA A 37 -4.08 -5.93 -32.58
N MET A 38 -3.54 -6.89 -31.82
CA MET A 38 -2.72 -7.97 -32.36
C MET A 38 -3.53 -8.93 -33.22
N ARG A 39 -4.74 -9.32 -32.82
CA ARG A 39 -5.66 -10.15 -33.61
C ARG A 39 -6.18 -9.44 -34.86
N GLU A 40 -6.39 -8.13 -34.79
CA GLU A 40 -6.74 -7.33 -35.98
C GLU A 40 -5.61 -7.33 -37.02
N ARG A 41 -4.35 -7.32 -36.56
CA ARG A 41 -3.17 -7.40 -37.45
C ARG A 41 -2.86 -8.84 -37.89
N GLU A 42 -3.09 -9.83 -37.03
CA GLU A 42 -2.93 -11.25 -37.34
C GLU A 42 -4.15 -12.09 -36.93
N PRO A 43 -5.12 -12.27 -37.85
CA PRO A 43 -6.39 -12.95 -37.58
C PRO A 43 -6.28 -14.44 -37.27
N THR A 44 -5.10 -15.05 -37.49
CA THR A 44 -4.81 -16.46 -37.23
C THR A 44 -4.46 -16.75 -35.77
N LEU A 45 -4.32 -15.72 -34.94
CA LEU A 45 -4.06 -15.87 -33.50
C LEU A 45 -5.31 -16.34 -32.75
N PRO A 46 -5.17 -17.29 -31.79
CA PRO A 46 -6.28 -17.85 -31.04
C PRO A 46 -6.91 -16.85 -30.05
N GLU A 47 -8.15 -17.13 -29.65
CA GLU A 47 -8.86 -16.36 -28.63
C GLU A 47 -8.38 -16.74 -27.23
N VAL A 48 -8.04 -15.73 -26.42
CA VAL A 48 -7.41 -15.93 -25.10
C VAL A 48 -8.45 -15.79 -23.99
N ASP A 49 -8.52 -16.76 -23.09
CA ASP A 49 -9.41 -16.72 -21.92
C ASP A 49 -8.91 -15.74 -20.85
N ALA A 50 -9.83 -15.00 -20.23
CA ALA A 50 -9.52 -13.97 -19.24
C ALA A 50 -8.91 -14.51 -17.94
N GLY A 51 -9.19 -15.77 -17.58
CA GLY A 51 -8.55 -16.43 -16.44
C GLY A 51 -7.08 -16.77 -16.70
N GLU A 52 -6.75 -17.24 -17.91
CA GLU A 52 -5.38 -17.55 -18.31
C GLU A 52 -4.53 -16.29 -18.51
N MET A 53 -5.15 -15.17 -18.90
CA MET A 53 -4.51 -13.85 -19.01
C MET A 53 -3.97 -13.32 -17.67
N ALA A 54 -4.61 -13.66 -16.55
CA ALA A 54 -4.19 -13.19 -15.22
C ALA A 54 -2.86 -13.82 -14.77
N ALA A 55 -2.46 -14.95 -15.35
CA ALA A 55 -1.24 -15.67 -15.02
C ALA A 55 0.00 -15.19 -15.80
N LEU A 56 -0.18 -14.41 -16.88
CA LEU A 56 0.90 -13.94 -17.75
C LEU A 56 1.42 -12.59 -17.25
N SER A 57 2.69 -12.59 -16.83
CA SER A 57 3.34 -11.46 -16.15
C SER A 57 4.22 -10.62 -17.09
N THR A 58 4.75 -11.16 -18.19
CA THR A 58 5.69 -10.45 -19.09
C THR A 58 5.30 -10.45 -20.58
N LEU A 59 5.88 -9.53 -21.37
CA LEU A 59 5.69 -9.44 -22.83
C LEU A 59 6.04 -10.75 -23.54
N GLY A 60 7.12 -11.38 -23.12
CA GLY A 60 7.59 -12.67 -23.62
C GLY A 60 6.58 -13.78 -23.32
N GLN A 61 5.99 -13.79 -22.11
CA GLN A 61 4.97 -14.78 -21.77
C GLN A 61 3.70 -14.65 -22.61
N ILE A 62 3.28 -13.43 -22.99
CA ILE A 62 2.17 -13.25 -23.94
C ILE A 62 2.55 -13.75 -25.35
N VAL A 63 3.76 -13.43 -25.82
CA VAL A 63 4.24 -13.87 -27.14
C VAL A 63 4.40 -15.40 -27.21
N ASP A 64 4.99 -16.00 -26.17
CA ASP A 64 5.22 -17.45 -26.06
C ASP A 64 3.90 -18.21 -25.93
N TYR A 65 2.95 -17.69 -25.15
CA TYR A 65 1.61 -18.26 -25.04
C TYR A 65 0.88 -18.24 -26.39
N MET A 66 0.96 -17.13 -27.14
CA MET A 66 0.40 -17.02 -28.49
C MET A 66 1.09 -17.93 -29.51
N GLY A 67 2.40 -18.11 -29.41
CA GLY A 67 3.16 -19.04 -30.24
C GLY A 67 2.88 -20.52 -29.93
N ALA A 68 2.66 -20.85 -28.65
CA ALA A 68 2.35 -22.21 -28.21
C ALA A 68 0.94 -22.64 -28.64
N THR A 69 -0.06 -21.76 -28.49
CA THR A 69 -1.44 -22.04 -28.91
C THR A 69 -1.60 -22.12 -30.43
N ALA A 70 -0.81 -21.36 -31.21
CA ALA A 70 -0.74 -21.50 -32.67
C ALA A 70 -0.16 -22.86 -33.14
N ASN A 71 0.73 -23.49 -32.35
CA ASN A 71 1.30 -24.80 -32.66
C ASN A 71 0.42 -25.99 -32.25
N PHE A 72 -0.49 -25.81 -31.28
CA PHE A 72 -1.37 -26.88 -30.79
C PHE A 72 -2.54 -27.20 -31.74
N GLU A 73 -2.94 -26.29 -32.63
CA GLU A 73 -3.99 -26.56 -33.65
C GLU A 73 -3.50 -27.41 -34.82
N MET A 74 -2.18 -27.52 -35.06
CA MET A 74 -1.64 -28.25 -36.21
C MET A 74 -1.62 -29.78 -36.03
N ALA A 75 -1.96 -30.31 -34.86
CA ALA A 75 -1.73 -31.71 -34.49
C ALA A 75 -2.95 -32.46 -33.90
N ARG A 76 -4.19 -32.14 -34.30
CA ARG A 76 -5.39 -32.87 -33.84
C ARG A 76 -6.25 -33.39 -35.00
N PRO A 77 -6.73 -34.65 -34.96
CA PRO A 77 -7.65 -35.18 -35.97
C PRO A 77 -9.08 -34.70 -35.72
N GLU A 78 -9.83 -34.45 -36.80
CA GLU A 78 -11.20 -33.91 -36.79
C GLU A 78 -12.21 -34.77 -36.01
N PRO A 79 -13.24 -34.12 -35.44
CA PRO A 79 -14.59 -34.48 -35.90
C PRO A 79 -15.53 -33.29 -36.19
N SER A 80 -16.24 -33.48 -37.31
CA SER A 80 -17.54 -32.95 -37.73
C SER A 80 -17.71 -31.44 -37.86
N SER A 81 -17.58 -31.00 -39.10
CA SER A 81 -18.20 -29.82 -39.68
C SER A 81 -19.72 -29.79 -39.46
N SER A 82 -20.16 -28.79 -38.72
CA SER A 82 -21.33 -28.00 -39.12
C SER A 82 -20.99 -26.53 -38.94
N VAL A 83 -20.34 -25.98 -39.97
CA VAL A 83 -20.14 -24.55 -40.11
C VAL A 83 -21.28 -24.01 -40.97
N SER A 84 -22.06 -23.11 -40.40
CA SER A 84 -22.78 -22.08 -41.14
C SER A 84 -22.85 -20.91 -40.15
N GLY A 85 -22.07 -19.85 -40.23
CA GLY A 85 -21.38 -19.20 -41.32
C GLY A 85 -21.40 -17.74 -40.89
N LEU A 86 -20.28 -17.19 -40.41
CA LEU A 86 -20.22 -15.77 -40.08
C LEU A 86 -20.23 -14.97 -41.38
N GLN A 87 -21.45 -14.64 -41.74
CA GLN A 87 -21.88 -13.61 -42.67
C GLN A 87 -21.18 -12.28 -42.31
N PRO A 88 -20.94 -11.37 -43.28
CA PRO A 88 -20.38 -10.04 -43.02
C PRO A 88 -21.09 -9.39 -41.83
N ALA A 89 -20.30 -8.91 -40.86
CA ALA A 89 -20.68 -8.18 -39.66
C ALA A 89 -22.19 -8.24 -39.38
N ALA A 90 -22.59 -9.22 -38.57
CA ALA A 90 -23.93 -9.22 -37.99
C ALA A 90 -24.22 -7.79 -37.48
N ARG A 91 -25.40 -7.27 -37.85
CA ARG A 91 -25.90 -5.99 -37.34
C ARG A 91 -25.58 -5.92 -35.85
N PRO A 92 -25.14 -4.76 -35.32
CA PRO A 92 -24.86 -4.63 -33.89
C PRO A 92 -26.00 -5.28 -33.13
N GLU A 93 -25.69 -6.25 -32.27
CA GLU A 93 -26.70 -6.80 -31.38
C GLU A 93 -27.40 -5.61 -30.72
N PRO A 94 -28.74 -5.60 -30.67
CA PRO A 94 -29.45 -4.45 -30.13
C PRO A 94 -28.91 -4.18 -28.73
N MET A 95 -28.30 -3.01 -28.53
CA MET A 95 -27.76 -2.63 -27.23
C MET A 95 -28.84 -2.88 -26.17
N GLY A 96 -28.51 -3.66 -25.15
CA GLY A 96 -29.38 -3.84 -24.01
C GLY A 96 -29.13 -2.74 -22.98
N ARG A 97 -30.17 -2.26 -22.33
CA ARG A 97 -30.06 -1.51 -21.07
C ARG A 97 -30.68 -2.33 -19.95
N TYR A 98 -30.13 -2.23 -18.75
CA TYR A 98 -30.83 -2.73 -17.58
C TYR A 98 -31.90 -1.72 -17.17
N ALA A 99 -33.12 -2.21 -16.99
CA ALA A 99 -34.20 -1.47 -16.37
C ALA A 99 -34.58 -2.15 -15.05
N LEU A 100 -35.13 -1.40 -14.12
CA LEU A 100 -35.75 -2.00 -12.94
C LEU A 100 -37.19 -2.36 -13.30
N GLU A 101 -37.57 -3.60 -13.00
CA GLU A 101 -38.96 -4.06 -12.98
C GLU A 101 -39.32 -4.50 -11.57
N LEU A 102 -40.56 -4.25 -11.17
CA LEU A 102 -41.09 -4.81 -9.95
C LEU A 102 -41.66 -6.19 -10.22
N THR A 103 -41.22 -7.15 -9.44
CA THR A 103 -41.74 -8.52 -9.47
C THR A 103 -42.39 -8.88 -8.16
N LEU A 104 -43.43 -9.72 -8.22
CA LEU A 104 -44.10 -10.24 -7.05
C LEU A 104 -43.10 -10.99 -6.15
N ALA A 105 -43.01 -10.57 -4.90
CA ALA A 105 -42.18 -11.17 -3.87
C ALA A 105 -43.06 -11.50 -2.65
N PRO A 106 -43.81 -12.61 -2.67
CA PRO A 106 -44.67 -12.99 -1.53
C PRO A 106 -43.86 -13.07 -0.24
N ALA A 107 -44.47 -12.67 0.88
CA ALA A 107 -43.85 -12.77 2.20
C ALA A 107 -43.52 -14.25 2.52
N LEU A 108 -42.32 -14.50 3.02
CA LEU A 108 -41.81 -15.84 3.30
C LEU A 108 -42.02 -16.26 4.76
N GLY A 109 -42.52 -15.35 5.62
CA GLY A 109 -42.67 -15.61 7.04
C GLY A 109 -41.36 -15.56 7.81
N LEU A 110 -40.36 -14.84 7.30
CA LEU A 110 -39.04 -14.73 7.91
C LEU A 110 -38.86 -13.39 8.60
N SER A 111 -38.48 -13.44 9.88
CA SER A 111 -38.15 -12.26 10.67
C SER A 111 -36.79 -11.71 10.27
N GLN A 112 -36.71 -10.38 10.20
CA GLN A 112 -35.49 -9.65 9.92
C GLN A 112 -34.48 -9.83 11.07
N PRO A 113 -33.24 -10.28 10.80
CA PRO A 113 -32.19 -10.34 11.83
C PRO A 113 -31.93 -8.96 12.44
N GLY A 114 -31.64 -8.91 13.74
CA GLY A 114 -31.37 -7.67 14.48
C GLY A 114 -32.55 -7.16 15.31
N LEU A 115 -33.77 -7.67 15.10
CA LEU A 115 -34.94 -7.35 15.92
C LEU A 115 -34.87 -7.88 17.37
N GLN A 116 -33.86 -8.70 17.70
CA GLN A 116 -33.57 -9.07 19.09
C GLN A 116 -33.00 -7.91 19.93
N HIS A 117 -32.56 -6.82 19.28
CA HIS A 117 -32.08 -5.62 19.95
C HIS A 117 -33.21 -4.59 20.12
N ALA A 118 -33.08 -3.71 21.11
CA ALA A 118 -34.00 -2.59 21.25
C ALA A 118 -33.95 -1.68 20.01
N VAL A 119 -35.10 -1.46 19.38
CA VAL A 119 -35.24 -0.77 18.10
C VAL A 119 -35.46 0.72 18.31
N TRP A 120 -34.58 1.54 17.75
CA TRP A 120 -34.76 2.99 17.68
C TRP A 120 -35.58 3.34 16.46
N VAL A 121 -36.82 3.76 16.68
CA VAL A 121 -37.76 4.18 15.64
C VAL A 121 -37.65 5.70 15.48
N VAL A 122 -36.97 6.13 14.42
CA VAL A 122 -36.55 7.51 14.22
C VAL A 122 -37.51 8.24 13.30
N GLY A 123 -38.27 9.17 13.88
CA GLY A 123 -39.26 9.97 13.16
C GLY A 123 -39.77 11.13 14.02
N ASP A 124 -39.51 12.36 13.56
CA ASP A 124 -39.88 13.60 14.24
C ASP A 124 -41.01 14.35 13.54
N GLY A 125 -41.57 15.36 14.20
CA GLY A 125 -42.51 16.29 13.60
C GLY A 125 -43.78 15.59 13.10
N ASP A 126 -44.07 15.72 11.81
CA ASP A 126 -45.27 15.19 11.16
C ASP A 126 -45.26 13.65 11.00
N VAL A 127 -44.11 13.00 11.25
CA VAL A 127 -43.99 11.54 11.22
C VAL A 127 -44.03 10.89 12.61
N SER A 128 -44.10 11.70 13.67
CA SER A 128 -43.98 11.22 15.05
C SER A 128 -45.09 10.25 15.46
N ASP A 129 -46.32 10.46 14.98
CA ASP A 129 -47.45 9.56 15.30
C ASP A 129 -47.23 8.15 14.73
N VAL A 130 -46.64 8.04 13.53
CA VAL A 130 -46.28 6.75 12.92
C VAL A 130 -45.13 6.09 13.69
N ALA A 131 -44.14 6.87 14.16
CA ALA A 131 -43.06 6.34 14.98
C ALA A 131 -43.57 5.71 16.28
N HIS A 132 -44.51 6.37 16.97
CA HIS A 132 -45.13 5.83 18.18
C HIS A 132 -46.00 4.60 17.89
N ALA A 133 -46.80 4.62 16.80
CA ALA A 133 -47.59 3.47 16.40
C ALA A 133 -46.72 2.23 16.08
N ILE A 134 -45.56 2.41 15.43
CA ILE A 134 -44.61 1.32 15.19
C ILE A 134 -44.04 0.76 16.50
N VAL A 135 -43.75 1.62 17.49
CA VAL A 135 -43.28 1.16 18.80
C VAL A 135 -44.34 0.33 19.51
N ASP A 136 -45.60 0.76 19.49
CA ASP A 136 -46.72 0.01 20.07
C ASP A 136 -46.90 -1.34 19.36
N GLU A 137 -46.83 -1.37 18.03
CA GLU A 137 -46.96 -2.59 17.25
C GLU A 137 -45.76 -3.54 17.47
N LEU A 138 -44.52 -3.05 17.50
CA LEU A 138 -43.35 -3.86 17.85
C LEU A 138 -43.53 -4.54 19.22
N LEU A 139 -44.10 -3.82 20.19
CA LEU A 139 -44.37 -4.35 21.53
C LEU A 139 -45.42 -5.47 21.52
N VAL A 140 -46.44 -5.39 20.65
CA VAL A 140 -47.43 -6.48 20.47
C VAL A 140 -46.75 -7.78 20.06
N HIS A 141 -45.69 -7.70 19.26
CA HIS A 141 -44.89 -8.86 18.83
C HIS A 141 -43.68 -9.16 19.74
N GLY A 142 -43.58 -8.49 20.90
CA GLY A 142 -42.54 -8.74 21.90
C GLY A 142 -41.16 -8.16 21.57
N VAL A 143 -41.08 -7.21 20.64
CA VAL A 143 -39.86 -6.46 20.31
C VAL A 143 -39.84 -5.14 21.08
N GLU A 144 -38.73 -4.84 21.76
CA GLU A 144 -38.57 -3.55 22.45
C GLU A 144 -38.32 -2.43 21.43
N GLY A 145 -39.16 -1.39 21.43
CA GLY A 145 -39.03 -0.23 20.56
C GLY A 145 -39.03 1.09 21.33
N ARG A 146 -38.40 2.13 20.76
CA ARG A 146 -38.37 3.49 21.32
C ARG A 146 -38.48 4.52 20.20
N ALA A 147 -39.43 5.44 20.31
CA ALA A 147 -39.54 6.57 19.39
C ALA A 147 -38.44 7.60 19.73
N ALA A 148 -37.77 8.14 18.72
CA ALA A 148 -36.61 9.02 18.90
C ALA A 148 -36.46 10.02 17.76
N SER A 149 -35.80 11.13 18.04
CA SER A 149 -35.22 11.99 17.00
C SER A 149 -33.90 11.42 16.50
N VAL A 150 -33.41 11.92 15.37
CA VAL A 150 -32.07 11.56 14.85
C VAL A 150 -30.99 11.81 15.90
N ASP A 151 -31.14 12.87 16.70
CA ASP A 151 -30.15 13.26 17.70
C ASP A 151 -30.20 12.42 18.98
N ASP A 152 -31.32 11.78 19.29
CA ASP A 152 -31.48 10.92 20.46
C ASP A 152 -30.86 9.53 20.30
N VAL A 153 -30.59 9.10 19.06
CA VAL A 153 -30.04 7.76 18.80
C VAL A 153 -28.56 7.71 19.24
N PRO A 154 -28.20 6.81 20.17
CA PRO A 154 -26.82 6.67 20.63
C PRO A 154 -25.97 5.94 19.58
N ALA A 155 -24.66 6.21 19.58
CA ALA A 155 -23.72 5.62 18.61
C ALA A 155 -23.58 4.10 18.72
N ASP A 156 -23.96 3.51 19.86
CA ASP A 156 -23.94 2.07 20.11
C ASP A 156 -25.28 1.38 19.79
N ALA A 157 -26.27 2.09 19.24
CA ALA A 157 -27.55 1.52 18.84
C ALA A 157 -27.35 0.36 17.84
N ARG A 158 -28.03 -0.76 18.08
CA ARG A 158 -27.91 -2.00 17.28
C ARG A 158 -29.08 -2.26 16.34
N ALA A 159 -30.18 -1.51 16.48
CA ALA A 159 -31.34 -1.62 15.60
C ALA A 159 -31.97 -0.23 15.40
N VAL A 160 -32.13 0.19 14.15
CA VAL A 160 -32.63 1.52 13.78
C VAL A 160 -33.61 1.40 12.62
N ILE A 161 -34.76 2.07 12.73
CA ILE A 161 -35.74 2.26 11.66
C ILE A 161 -35.87 3.77 11.43
N TYR A 162 -35.50 4.24 10.25
CA TYR A 162 -35.57 5.65 9.89
C TYR A 162 -36.79 5.95 9.01
N LEU A 163 -37.70 6.78 9.51
CA LEU A 163 -39.00 7.08 8.91
C LEU A 163 -39.06 8.42 8.16
N GLY A 164 -37.93 9.15 8.05
CA GLY A 164 -37.92 10.50 7.45
C GLY A 164 -38.48 10.56 6.03
N GLY A 165 -38.46 9.46 5.29
CA GLY A 165 -39.06 9.38 3.95
C GLY A 165 -40.59 9.38 3.93
N LEU A 166 -41.27 9.40 5.08
CA LEU A 166 -42.73 9.49 5.18
C LEU A 166 -43.24 10.94 5.36
N THR A 167 -42.36 11.93 5.50
CA THR A 167 -42.74 13.36 5.71
C THR A 167 -43.72 13.92 4.67
N ALA A 168 -44.77 14.61 5.10
CA ALA A 168 -45.77 15.24 4.23
C ALA A 168 -45.17 16.33 3.31
N ASP A 169 -43.98 16.86 3.64
CA ASP A 169 -43.28 17.84 2.81
C ASP A 169 -42.56 17.14 1.62
N ALA A 170 -43.22 17.16 0.46
CA ALA A 170 -42.70 16.62 -0.80
C ALA A 170 -41.67 17.53 -1.52
N SER A 171 -41.22 18.62 -0.89
CA SER A 171 -40.30 19.56 -1.54
C SER A 171 -38.89 18.98 -1.74
N PRO A 172 -38.13 19.47 -2.75
CA PRO A 172 -36.72 19.10 -2.90
C PRO A 172 -35.84 19.45 -1.69
N ASP A 173 -36.18 20.51 -0.94
CA ASP A 173 -35.49 20.88 0.29
C ASP A 173 -35.71 19.84 1.40
N SER A 174 -36.94 19.34 1.52
CA SER A 174 -37.27 18.22 2.40
C SER A 174 -36.46 16.97 2.06
N GLY A 175 -36.43 16.60 0.77
CA GLY A 175 -35.63 15.45 0.32
C GLY A 175 -34.15 15.56 0.68
N ARG A 176 -33.55 16.76 0.52
CA ARG A 176 -32.16 17.02 0.95
C ARG A 176 -31.96 16.88 2.45
N ARG A 177 -32.91 17.37 3.26
CA ARG A 177 -32.88 17.26 4.72
C ARG A 177 -32.94 15.78 5.13
N VAL A 178 -33.93 15.04 4.62
CA VAL A 178 -34.13 13.61 4.89
C VAL A 178 -32.89 12.80 4.53
N ALA A 179 -32.24 13.09 3.39
CA ALA A 179 -31.02 12.41 2.97
C ALA A 179 -29.83 12.68 3.91
N ARG A 180 -29.68 13.93 4.37
CA ARG A 180 -28.60 14.31 5.31
C ARG A 180 -28.80 13.66 6.68
N GLU A 181 -30.03 13.66 7.17
CA GLU A 181 -30.40 13.03 8.44
C GLU A 181 -30.19 11.52 8.39
N ALA A 182 -30.64 10.85 7.33
CA ALA A 182 -30.41 9.42 7.13
C ALA A 182 -28.90 9.08 7.09
N PHE A 183 -28.11 9.90 6.38
CA PHE A 183 -26.66 9.71 6.29
C PHE A 183 -25.97 9.95 7.64
N ALA A 184 -26.34 11.00 8.37
CA ALA A 184 -25.80 11.29 9.69
C ALA A 184 -26.11 10.17 10.68
N LEU A 185 -27.33 9.63 10.63
CA LEU A 185 -27.77 8.50 11.43
C LEU A 185 -26.97 7.23 11.09
N ALA A 186 -26.89 6.88 9.79
CA ALA A 186 -26.10 5.74 9.31
C ALA A 186 -24.63 5.84 9.74
N HIS A 187 -24.02 7.02 9.61
CA HIS A 187 -22.66 7.27 10.03
C HIS A 187 -22.46 7.11 11.54
N ARG A 188 -23.41 7.60 12.35
CA ARG A 188 -23.38 7.51 13.81
C ARG A 188 -23.39 6.07 14.32
N VAL A 189 -24.20 5.20 13.71
CA VAL A 189 -24.34 3.79 14.12
C VAL A 189 -23.44 2.82 13.34
N ALA A 190 -22.63 3.32 12.40
CA ALA A 190 -21.77 2.47 11.56
C ALA A 190 -20.78 1.63 12.38
N GLY A 191 -20.33 2.12 13.53
CA GLY A 191 -19.42 1.38 14.42
C GLY A 191 -20.08 0.14 15.03
N SER A 192 -21.32 0.27 15.51
CA SER A 192 -22.04 -0.82 16.19
C SER A 192 -22.64 -1.84 15.21
N LEU A 193 -23.08 -1.39 14.03
CA LEU A 193 -23.76 -2.25 13.06
C LEU A 193 -22.81 -3.14 12.26
N LYS A 194 -21.52 -2.80 12.15
CA LYS A 194 -20.51 -3.67 11.52
C LYS A 194 -20.41 -5.05 12.20
N ASP A 195 -20.72 -5.14 13.48
CA ASP A 195 -20.70 -6.38 14.27
C ASP A 195 -22.09 -7.04 14.37
N GLY A 196 -22.98 -6.74 13.42
CA GLY A 196 -24.36 -7.21 13.40
C GLY A 196 -25.37 -6.26 14.06
N GLY A 197 -26.58 -6.25 13.50
CA GLY A 197 -27.67 -5.35 13.89
C GLY A 197 -28.71 -5.16 12.78
N LEU A 198 -29.56 -4.14 12.90
CA LEU A 198 -30.63 -3.80 11.96
C LEU A 198 -30.58 -2.33 11.54
N PHE A 199 -30.64 -2.05 10.24
CA PHE A 199 -30.80 -0.70 9.69
C PHE A 199 -31.87 -0.67 8.59
N VAL A 200 -32.97 0.02 8.86
CA VAL A 200 -34.11 0.12 7.95
C VAL A 200 -34.34 1.57 7.56
N THR A 201 -34.55 1.83 6.27
CA THR A 201 -35.08 3.12 5.80
C THR A 201 -36.47 2.93 5.23
N VAL A 202 -37.37 3.86 5.55
CA VAL A 202 -38.76 3.84 5.08
C VAL A 202 -39.04 5.13 4.32
N GLN A 203 -39.66 4.97 3.15
CA GLN A 203 -40.07 6.08 2.30
C GLN A 203 -41.46 5.84 1.72
N ASP A 204 -42.09 6.92 1.26
CA ASP A 204 -43.27 6.84 0.41
C ASP A 204 -43.01 7.58 -0.90
N THR A 205 -42.68 6.80 -1.92
CA THR A 205 -42.59 7.22 -3.31
C THR A 205 -43.66 6.58 -4.17
N GLY A 206 -44.69 5.97 -3.55
CA GLY A 206 -45.83 5.37 -4.24
C GLY A 206 -45.99 3.86 -4.01
N GLY A 207 -45.16 3.21 -3.21
CA GLY A 207 -45.19 1.75 -3.01
C GLY A 207 -44.66 0.97 -4.22
N ASP A 208 -43.75 1.60 -4.97
CA ASP A 208 -43.16 1.10 -6.21
C ASP A 208 -41.77 1.70 -6.50
N PHE A 209 -41.14 2.28 -5.48
CA PHE A 209 -39.88 3.05 -5.54
C PHE A 209 -39.92 4.23 -6.54
N GLY A 210 -41.11 4.75 -6.84
CA GLY A 210 -41.32 5.85 -7.78
C GLY A 210 -41.14 5.46 -9.24
N LEU A 211 -41.15 4.15 -9.57
CA LEU A 211 -40.95 3.66 -10.93
C LEU A 211 -42.10 4.02 -11.88
N SER A 212 -43.31 4.27 -11.36
CA SER A 212 -44.44 4.82 -12.12
C SER A 212 -44.45 6.36 -12.21
N GLY A 213 -43.46 7.02 -11.60
CA GLY A 213 -43.36 8.48 -11.49
C GLY A 213 -43.90 8.98 -10.15
N SER A 214 -43.12 9.82 -9.47
CA SER A 214 -43.47 10.34 -8.15
C SER A 214 -42.94 11.77 -7.98
N ASP A 215 -43.77 12.65 -7.41
CA ASP A 215 -43.35 14.01 -7.03
C ASP A 215 -42.34 13.99 -5.87
N ARG A 216 -42.14 12.82 -5.25
CA ARG A 216 -41.23 12.57 -4.11
C ARG A 216 -39.95 11.83 -4.52
N ALA A 217 -39.60 11.84 -5.80
CA ALA A 217 -38.42 11.15 -6.35
C ALA A 217 -37.09 11.46 -5.64
N TRP A 218 -36.99 12.62 -4.98
CA TRP A 218 -35.82 13.04 -4.19
C TRP A 218 -35.50 12.10 -3.02
N LEU A 219 -36.46 11.28 -2.56
CA LEU A 219 -36.27 10.30 -1.50
C LEU A 219 -35.48 9.06 -1.94
N GLY A 220 -35.27 8.87 -3.25
CA GLY A 220 -34.52 7.73 -3.80
C GLY A 220 -33.07 7.58 -3.30
N SER A 221 -32.54 8.57 -2.58
CA SER A 221 -31.28 8.42 -1.84
C SER A 221 -31.35 7.38 -0.71
N LEU A 222 -32.54 7.14 -0.12
CA LEU A 222 -32.71 6.23 1.01
C LEU A 222 -32.43 4.76 0.65
N PRO A 223 -33.05 4.17 -0.39
CA PRO A 223 -32.66 2.83 -0.84
C PRO A 223 -31.21 2.76 -1.34
N GLY A 224 -30.70 3.85 -1.93
CA GLY A 224 -29.27 3.96 -2.29
C GLY A 224 -28.35 3.81 -1.08
N LEU A 225 -28.61 4.59 -0.03
CA LEU A 225 -27.86 4.54 1.23
C LEU A 225 -27.94 3.17 1.89
N THR A 226 -29.13 2.56 1.95
CA THR A 226 -29.31 1.22 2.52
C THR A 226 -28.53 0.15 1.77
N LYS A 227 -28.48 0.22 0.43
CA LYS A 227 -27.66 -0.69 -0.39
C LYS A 227 -26.17 -0.49 -0.19
N THR A 228 -25.72 0.75 -0.02
CA THR A 228 -24.33 1.04 0.35
C THR A 228 -24.01 0.46 1.72
N ALA A 229 -24.86 0.71 2.72
CA ALA A 229 -24.73 0.14 4.06
C ALA A 229 -24.71 -1.40 4.05
N HIS A 230 -25.51 -2.06 3.20
CA HIS A 230 -25.49 -3.51 3.02
C HIS A 230 -24.13 -4.04 2.56
N GLN A 231 -23.46 -3.32 1.65
CA GLN A 231 -22.14 -3.72 1.15
C GLN A 231 -21.02 -3.44 2.17
N GLU A 232 -21.16 -2.37 2.96
CA GLU A 232 -20.15 -1.96 3.93
C GLU A 232 -20.28 -2.67 5.29
N TRP A 233 -21.48 -3.15 5.65
CA TRP A 233 -21.79 -3.81 6.92
C TRP A 233 -22.30 -5.24 6.64
N PRO A 234 -21.42 -6.18 6.22
CA PRO A 234 -21.83 -7.51 5.75
C PRO A 234 -22.56 -8.36 6.81
N ASP A 235 -22.33 -8.07 8.10
CA ASP A 235 -22.98 -8.77 9.21
C ASP A 235 -24.28 -8.08 9.67
N ALA A 236 -24.56 -6.86 9.21
CA ALA A 236 -25.79 -6.14 9.51
C ALA A 236 -26.94 -6.58 8.61
N SER A 237 -28.13 -6.62 9.17
CA SER A 237 -29.35 -6.69 8.39
C SER A 237 -29.76 -5.30 7.94
N THR A 238 -29.92 -5.09 6.64
CA THR A 238 -30.37 -3.82 6.07
C THR A 238 -31.60 -4.03 5.22
N LYS A 239 -32.53 -3.06 5.23
CA LYS A 239 -33.75 -3.11 4.40
C LYS A 239 -34.24 -1.71 4.03
N ALA A 240 -34.63 -1.52 2.78
CA ALA A 240 -35.28 -0.31 2.30
C ALA A 240 -36.74 -0.64 1.98
N ILE A 241 -37.68 0.06 2.60
CA ILE A 241 -39.10 -0.15 2.40
C ILE A 241 -39.70 1.09 1.75
N ASP A 242 -40.32 0.91 0.60
CA ASP A 242 -41.18 1.91 -0.02
C ASP A 242 -42.65 1.53 0.20
N ILE A 243 -43.38 2.32 0.98
CA ILE A 243 -44.77 2.04 1.35
C ILE A 243 -45.68 3.18 0.87
N ARG A 244 -46.78 2.85 0.21
CA ARG A 244 -47.80 3.87 -0.13
C ARG A 244 -48.57 4.26 1.13
N ILE A 245 -48.52 5.55 1.48
CA ILE A 245 -49.30 6.10 2.60
C ILE A 245 -50.80 6.10 2.26
N GLY A 246 -51.21 6.77 1.18
CA GLY A 246 -52.61 6.85 0.76
C GLY A 246 -53.54 7.35 1.87
N ASP A 247 -54.66 6.67 2.07
CA ASP A 247 -55.64 6.95 3.14
C ASP A 247 -55.36 6.16 4.44
N ARG A 248 -54.19 5.53 4.56
CA ARG A 248 -53.86 4.68 5.73
C ARG A 248 -53.61 5.52 6.98
N THR A 249 -54.12 5.03 8.08
CA THR A 249 -53.86 5.55 9.43
C THR A 249 -52.43 5.22 9.89
N PRO A 250 -51.87 5.94 10.88
CA PRO A 250 -50.59 5.59 11.48
C PRO A 250 -50.52 4.14 11.96
N GLU A 251 -51.61 3.61 12.51
CA GLU A 251 -51.72 2.24 12.99
C GLU A 251 -51.66 1.23 11.82
N GLU A 252 -52.38 1.48 10.73
CA GLU A 252 -52.34 0.63 9.53
C GLU A 252 -50.97 0.66 8.81
N LEU A 253 -50.22 1.76 8.95
CA LEU A 253 -48.85 1.86 8.47
C LEU A 253 -47.89 1.08 9.38
N ALA A 254 -48.05 1.21 10.69
CA ALA A 254 -47.27 0.49 11.68
C ALA A 254 -47.42 -1.03 11.53
N GLU A 255 -48.67 -1.51 11.43
CA GLU A 255 -48.99 -2.93 11.21
C GLU A 255 -48.24 -3.47 9.98
N ALA A 256 -48.34 -2.80 8.83
CA ALA A 256 -47.68 -3.28 7.61
C ALA A 256 -46.14 -3.21 7.64
N LEU A 257 -45.57 -2.19 8.29
CA LEU A 257 -44.11 -2.06 8.42
C LEU A 257 -43.56 -3.12 9.39
N VAL A 258 -44.23 -3.36 10.51
CA VAL A 258 -43.81 -4.38 11.48
C VAL A 258 -44.05 -5.79 10.94
N ASP A 259 -45.17 -6.04 10.25
CA ASP A 259 -45.42 -7.31 9.56
C ASP A 259 -44.33 -7.63 8.53
N GLU A 260 -43.87 -6.64 7.75
CA GLU A 260 -42.75 -6.85 6.82
C GLU A 260 -41.46 -7.23 7.56
N LEU A 261 -41.19 -6.58 8.70
CA LEU A 261 -39.97 -6.85 9.47
C LEU A 261 -40.02 -8.20 10.22
N ILE A 262 -41.20 -8.68 10.62
CA ILE A 262 -41.35 -9.91 11.42
C ILE A 262 -41.66 -11.14 10.57
N ALA A 263 -42.43 -10.96 9.50
CA ALA A 263 -42.97 -12.06 8.70
C ALA A 263 -42.76 -11.86 7.19
N GLY A 264 -41.99 -10.86 6.77
CA GLY A 264 -41.65 -10.63 5.37
C GLY A 264 -40.63 -11.63 4.83
N GLY A 265 -39.50 -11.13 4.37
CA GLY A 265 -38.47 -11.92 3.70
C GLY A 265 -37.13 -11.19 3.63
N PRO A 266 -36.08 -11.84 3.12
CA PRO A 266 -34.71 -11.31 3.14
C PRO A 266 -34.45 -10.23 2.08
N GLU A 267 -35.46 -9.85 1.29
CA GLU A 267 -35.31 -8.86 0.23
C GLU A 267 -34.84 -7.52 0.81
N LEU A 268 -33.76 -7.01 0.22
CA LEU A 268 -33.11 -5.75 0.61
C LEU A 268 -33.98 -4.53 0.30
N GLU A 269 -34.76 -4.58 -0.79
CA GLU A 269 -35.65 -3.51 -1.22
C GLU A 269 -37.06 -4.08 -1.37
N VAL A 270 -38.04 -3.52 -0.66
CA VAL A 270 -39.43 -3.99 -0.67
C VAL A 270 -40.37 -2.83 -0.92
N ALA A 271 -41.27 -3.03 -1.89
CA ALA A 271 -42.35 -2.11 -2.22
C ALA A 271 -43.67 -2.68 -1.67
N LEU A 272 -44.38 -1.89 -0.87
CA LEU A 272 -45.61 -2.23 -0.17
C LEU A 272 -46.77 -1.32 -0.61
N ASP A 273 -47.76 -1.94 -1.22
CA ASP A 273 -49.06 -1.33 -1.55
C ASP A 273 -50.15 -2.42 -1.40
N ALA A 274 -50.94 -2.71 -2.43
CA ALA A 274 -51.88 -3.83 -2.42
C ALA A 274 -51.19 -5.21 -2.48
N VAL A 275 -49.93 -5.24 -2.95
CA VAL A 275 -49.10 -6.43 -3.09
C VAL A 275 -47.67 -6.13 -2.64
N ARG A 276 -46.93 -7.18 -2.26
CA ARG A 276 -45.51 -7.10 -1.90
C ARG A 276 -44.64 -7.35 -3.14
N LEU A 277 -43.83 -6.35 -3.49
CA LEU A 277 -42.98 -6.37 -4.67
C LEU A 277 -41.51 -6.14 -4.32
N THR A 278 -40.60 -6.61 -5.16
CA THR A 278 -39.16 -6.29 -5.08
C THR A 278 -38.69 -5.82 -6.46
N PRO A 279 -37.79 -4.82 -6.54
CA PRO A 279 -37.14 -4.47 -7.80
C PRO A 279 -36.17 -5.57 -8.23
N VAL A 280 -36.19 -5.89 -9.53
CA VAL A 280 -35.22 -6.76 -10.18
C VAL A 280 -34.66 -6.06 -11.42
N SER A 281 -33.37 -6.27 -11.66
CA SER A 281 -32.71 -5.75 -12.85
C SER A 281 -32.99 -6.66 -14.04
N VAL A 282 -33.64 -6.13 -15.07
CA VAL A 282 -33.99 -6.85 -16.29
C VAL A 282 -33.32 -6.24 -17.50
N GLN A 283 -32.86 -7.08 -18.41
CA GLN A 283 -32.34 -6.59 -19.68
C GLN A 283 -33.50 -6.18 -20.59
N ARG A 284 -33.49 -4.92 -21.05
CA ARG A 284 -34.43 -4.37 -22.02
C ARG A 284 -33.68 -3.96 -23.29
N PRO A 285 -34.26 -4.13 -24.48
CA PRO A 285 -33.71 -3.53 -25.69
C PRO A 285 -33.63 -2.01 -25.52
N ALA A 286 -32.46 -1.42 -25.78
CA ALA A 286 -32.29 0.01 -25.89
C ALA A 286 -32.64 0.42 -27.32
N SER A 287 -33.63 1.29 -27.47
CA SER A 287 -33.91 1.94 -28.74
C SER A 287 -32.93 3.10 -28.94
N VAL A 288 -32.16 3.07 -30.02
CA VAL A 288 -31.36 4.23 -30.45
C VAL A 288 -32.33 5.26 -31.01
N GLY A 289 -32.61 6.32 -30.25
CA GLY A 289 -33.43 7.45 -30.66
C GLY A 289 -32.58 8.63 -31.13
N PRO A 290 -33.19 9.65 -31.78
CA PRO A 290 -32.50 10.91 -32.04
C PRO A 290 -32.06 11.51 -30.71
N LEU A 291 -30.82 11.96 -30.69
CA LEU A 291 -30.24 12.57 -29.50
C LEU A 291 -30.94 13.92 -29.25
N SER A 292 -31.51 14.11 -28.07
CA SER A 292 -32.29 15.32 -27.73
C SER A 292 -31.42 16.51 -27.33
N LEU A 293 -30.16 16.52 -27.77
CA LEU A 293 -29.19 17.58 -27.53
C LEU A 293 -28.78 18.17 -28.88
N ASP A 294 -28.68 19.48 -28.92
CA ASP A 294 -28.32 20.28 -30.08
C ASP A 294 -27.31 21.37 -29.71
N ALA A 295 -26.96 22.23 -30.66
CA ALA A 295 -25.96 23.27 -30.47
C ALA A 295 -26.36 24.35 -29.44
N ASP A 296 -27.65 24.48 -29.14
CA ASP A 296 -28.18 25.43 -28.16
C ASP A 296 -28.22 24.83 -26.75
N SER A 297 -28.04 23.51 -26.64
CA SER A 297 -28.04 22.78 -25.36
C SER A 297 -26.80 23.09 -24.53
N VAL A 298 -26.98 23.14 -23.20
CA VAL A 298 -25.88 23.26 -22.22
C VAL A 298 -25.88 22.03 -21.31
N VAL A 299 -24.77 21.30 -21.31
CA VAL A 299 -24.58 20.07 -20.53
C VAL A 299 -23.57 20.34 -19.41
N VAL A 300 -23.98 20.15 -18.16
CA VAL A 300 -23.08 20.22 -17.01
C VAL A 300 -22.47 18.84 -16.76
N VAL A 301 -21.15 18.77 -16.74
CA VAL A 301 -20.39 17.53 -16.54
C VAL A 301 -19.75 17.57 -15.16
N SER A 302 -20.28 16.81 -14.22
CA SER A 302 -19.84 16.78 -12.81
C SER A 302 -18.94 15.60 -12.44
N GLY A 303 -18.47 14.83 -13.43
CA GLY A 303 -17.40 13.84 -13.30
C GLY A 303 -16.09 14.37 -13.88
N GLY A 304 -14.94 14.05 -13.29
CA GLY A 304 -13.64 14.57 -13.74
C GLY A 304 -13.42 14.44 -15.26
N ALA A 305 -12.65 15.36 -15.84
CA ALA A 305 -12.41 15.45 -17.29
C ALA A 305 -11.42 14.40 -17.84
N ARG A 306 -11.41 13.19 -17.27
CA ARG A 306 -10.58 12.05 -17.69
C ARG A 306 -11.41 10.76 -17.79
N GLY A 307 -10.84 9.72 -18.39
CA GLY A 307 -11.44 8.39 -18.50
C GLY A 307 -12.70 8.36 -19.38
N VAL A 308 -13.63 7.45 -19.05
CA VAL A 308 -14.85 7.21 -19.84
C VAL A 308 -15.70 8.47 -19.98
N THR A 309 -15.80 9.29 -18.92
CA THR A 309 -16.53 10.56 -18.96
C THR A 309 -16.02 11.48 -20.06
N ALA A 310 -14.70 11.64 -20.17
CA ALA A 310 -14.09 12.48 -21.21
C ALA A 310 -14.38 11.95 -22.61
N ALA A 311 -14.23 10.63 -22.82
CA ALA A 311 -14.51 10.00 -24.11
C ALA A 311 -15.99 10.21 -24.53
N CYS A 312 -16.93 9.96 -23.62
CA CYS A 312 -18.36 10.17 -23.88
C CYS A 312 -18.69 11.64 -24.17
N VAL A 313 -18.12 12.58 -23.41
CA VAL A 313 -18.37 14.02 -23.60
C VAL A 313 -17.81 14.51 -24.93
N VAL A 314 -16.62 14.04 -25.34
CA VAL A 314 -16.02 14.38 -26.64
C VAL A 314 -16.91 13.91 -27.79
N ASP A 315 -17.39 12.67 -27.75
CA ASP A 315 -18.26 12.15 -28.80
C ASP A 315 -19.63 12.81 -28.79
N LEU A 316 -20.18 13.12 -27.61
CA LEU A 316 -21.43 13.87 -27.47
C LEU A 316 -21.29 15.29 -28.04
N ALA A 317 -20.17 15.96 -27.77
CA ALA A 317 -19.88 17.29 -28.29
C ALA A 317 -19.77 17.29 -29.81
N ARG A 318 -19.09 16.30 -30.39
CA ARG A 318 -19.01 16.13 -31.85
C ARG A 318 -20.38 15.89 -32.50
N ALA A 319 -21.23 15.08 -31.85
CA ALA A 319 -22.54 14.73 -32.38
C ALA A 319 -23.57 15.88 -32.29
N THR A 320 -23.43 16.78 -31.32
CA THR A 320 -24.47 17.75 -30.97
C THR A 320 -24.09 19.21 -31.23
N GLY A 321 -22.79 19.54 -31.11
CA GLY A 321 -22.34 20.93 -31.03
C GLY A 321 -22.76 21.63 -29.73
N ALA A 322 -23.29 20.91 -28.74
CA ALA A 322 -23.74 21.47 -27.47
C ALA A 322 -22.58 22.12 -26.69
N LYS A 323 -22.92 23.00 -25.75
CA LYS A 323 -21.97 23.60 -24.82
C LYS A 323 -21.80 22.70 -23.60
N PHE A 324 -20.56 22.44 -23.21
CA PHE A 324 -20.24 21.62 -22.05
C PHE A 324 -19.61 22.46 -20.96
N VAL A 325 -20.18 22.42 -19.76
CA VAL A 325 -19.64 23.06 -18.56
C VAL A 325 -19.01 21.97 -17.71
N LEU A 326 -17.67 21.92 -17.70
CA LEU A 326 -16.92 20.96 -16.89
C LEU A 326 -16.80 21.50 -15.46
N LEU A 327 -17.28 20.73 -14.48
CA LEU A 327 -17.11 21.03 -13.06
C LEU A 327 -16.00 20.14 -12.49
N GLY A 328 -14.97 20.78 -11.96
CA GLY A 328 -13.85 20.09 -11.33
C GLY A 328 -13.25 20.92 -10.21
N ARG A 329 -12.52 20.25 -9.30
CA ARG A 329 -11.76 20.92 -8.22
C ARG A 329 -10.38 21.40 -8.70
N THR A 330 -9.94 20.95 -9.87
CA THR A 330 -8.63 21.27 -10.47
C THR A 330 -8.66 22.67 -11.08
N ALA A 331 -7.65 23.50 -10.78
CA ALA A 331 -7.49 24.80 -11.42
C ALA A 331 -7.22 24.63 -12.93
N LEU A 332 -7.78 25.51 -13.75
CA LEU A 332 -7.49 25.57 -15.17
C LEU A 332 -6.21 26.37 -15.38
N GLU A 333 -5.17 25.70 -15.84
CA GLU A 333 -3.87 26.30 -16.18
C GLU A 333 -3.65 26.27 -17.69
N ASP A 334 -2.74 27.11 -18.18
CA ASP A 334 -2.40 27.15 -19.60
C ASP A 334 -1.70 25.86 -20.02
N GLU A 335 -2.13 25.27 -21.15
CA GLU A 335 -1.52 24.07 -21.70
C GLU A 335 -0.04 24.35 -22.09
N PRO A 336 0.92 23.54 -21.60
CA PRO A 336 2.33 23.72 -21.90
C PRO A 336 2.59 23.76 -23.40
N ALA A 337 3.48 24.67 -23.84
CA ALA A 337 3.74 24.89 -25.26
C ALA A 337 4.16 23.61 -26.02
N ALA A 338 4.81 22.67 -25.33
CA ALA A 338 5.26 21.40 -25.87
C ALA A 338 4.12 20.42 -26.22
N VAL A 339 2.96 20.52 -25.55
CA VAL A 339 1.82 19.60 -25.77
C VAL A 339 0.63 20.26 -26.45
N ARG A 340 0.73 21.56 -26.71
CA ARG A 340 -0.35 22.34 -27.31
C ARG A 340 -0.82 21.76 -28.64
N GLY A 341 -2.10 21.41 -28.71
CA GLY A 341 -2.73 20.85 -29.91
C GLY A 341 -2.52 19.35 -30.10
N ILE A 342 -1.95 18.66 -29.11
CA ILE A 342 -1.84 17.19 -29.09
C ILE A 342 -3.03 16.64 -28.31
N ALA A 343 -3.78 15.72 -28.89
CA ALA A 343 -5.07 15.28 -28.34
C ALA A 343 -5.05 13.89 -27.72
N ASP A 344 -3.93 13.16 -27.83
CA ASP A 344 -3.77 11.80 -27.30
C ASP A 344 -2.64 11.72 -26.29
N ASP A 345 -2.85 10.95 -25.21
CA ASP A 345 -1.88 10.76 -24.12
C ASP A 345 -0.52 10.29 -24.63
N ALA A 346 -0.50 9.40 -25.63
CA ALA A 346 0.74 8.89 -26.21
C ALA A 346 1.51 10.00 -26.95
N GLY A 347 0.80 10.86 -27.69
CA GLY A 347 1.34 12.04 -28.34
C GLY A 347 1.86 13.06 -27.35
N MET A 348 1.11 13.34 -26.28
CA MET A 348 1.52 14.28 -25.23
C MET A 348 2.80 13.79 -24.55
N LYS A 349 2.85 12.49 -24.18
CA LYS A 349 4.04 11.85 -23.63
C LYS A 349 5.24 11.96 -24.56
N ARG A 350 5.07 11.61 -25.85
CA ARG A 350 6.13 11.75 -26.85
C ARG A 350 6.61 13.18 -27.00
N ALA A 351 5.71 14.17 -27.01
CA ALA A 351 6.08 15.56 -27.20
C ALA A 351 6.76 16.19 -25.98
N LEU A 352 6.35 15.83 -24.76
CA LEU A 352 7.05 16.22 -23.53
C LEU A 352 8.43 15.57 -23.47
N MET A 353 8.55 14.28 -23.80
CA MET A 353 9.84 13.60 -23.88
C MET A 353 10.73 14.17 -24.99
N MET A 354 10.16 14.54 -26.14
CA MET A 354 10.91 15.18 -27.23
C MET A 354 11.29 16.62 -26.90
N ALA A 355 10.47 17.37 -26.18
CA ALA A 355 10.78 18.72 -25.73
C ALA A 355 11.92 18.70 -24.68
N ALA A 356 11.86 17.78 -23.71
CA ALA A 356 12.95 17.53 -22.78
C ALA A 356 14.23 17.09 -23.53
N LYS A 357 14.10 16.15 -24.48
CA LYS A 357 15.23 15.72 -25.32
C LYS A 357 15.79 16.86 -26.21
N ALA A 358 14.96 17.83 -26.61
CA ALA A 358 15.35 18.97 -27.43
C ALA A 358 16.02 20.10 -26.65
N THR A 359 15.76 20.23 -25.34
CA THR A 359 16.55 21.06 -24.42
C THR A 359 17.87 20.38 -24.03
N GLY A 360 18.02 19.10 -24.38
CA GLY A 360 19.16 18.26 -24.02
C GLY A 360 18.95 17.54 -22.70
N GLU A 361 17.79 17.66 -22.06
CA GLU A 361 17.49 17.21 -20.71
C GLU A 361 16.81 15.84 -20.70
N ALA A 362 17.31 14.91 -19.89
CA ALA A 362 16.81 13.57 -19.67
C ALA A 362 16.59 13.41 -18.16
N VAL A 363 15.37 13.05 -17.77
CA VAL A 363 15.06 12.60 -16.42
C VAL A 363 14.70 11.13 -16.47
N THR A 364 15.26 10.36 -15.54
CA THR A 364 15.03 8.93 -15.44
C THR A 364 14.16 8.64 -14.22
N ALA A 365 13.34 7.57 -14.27
CA ALA A 365 12.49 7.16 -13.16
C ALA A 365 12.37 5.63 -13.03
N GLY A 366 12.22 5.10 -11.81
CA GLY A 366 12.00 3.65 -11.59
C GLY A 366 12.42 3.09 -10.21
N PRO A 367 11.81 1.95 -9.78
CA PRO A 367 12.16 1.23 -8.55
C PRO A 367 13.41 0.37 -8.66
N SER A 368 13.98 -0.01 -7.51
CA SER A 368 14.80 -1.22 -7.35
C SER A 368 15.98 -1.27 -8.32
N ALA A 369 16.13 -2.31 -9.12
CA ALA A 369 17.16 -2.41 -10.15
C ALA A 369 17.15 -1.21 -11.13
N MET A 370 15.97 -0.68 -11.49
CA MET A 370 15.87 0.54 -12.29
C MET A 370 16.27 1.79 -11.48
N GLY A 371 16.06 1.81 -10.17
CA GLY A 371 16.59 2.85 -9.29
C GLY A 371 18.12 2.83 -9.22
N ILE A 372 18.71 1.64 -9.09
CA ILE A 372 20.16 1.42 -9.07
C ILE A 372 20.79 1.89 -10.40
N THR A 373 20.20 1.52 -11.54
CA THR A 373 20.72 1.96 -12.85
C THR A 373 20.65 3.48 -13.01
N GLN A 374 19.65 4.14 -12.45
CA GLN A 374 19.56 5.60 -12.47
C GLN A 374 20.67 6.27 -11.67
N TYR A 375 20.95 5.79 -10.46
CA TYR A 375 22.07 6.31 -9.67
C TYR A 375 23.41 6.07 -10.38
N ALA A 376 23.60 4.89 -10.97
CA ALA A 376 24.80 4.58 -11.76
C ALA A 376 24.94 5.49 -13.00
N LEU A 377 23.84 5.85 -13.66
CA LEU A 377 23.81 6.78 -14.79
C LEU A 377 24.08 8.22 -14.36
N GLY A 378 23.45 8.68 -13.28
CA GLY A 378 23.60 10.03 -12.74
C GLY A 378 25.03 10.36 -12.34
N GLY A 379 25.78 9.38 -11.82
CA GLY A 379 27.20 9.53 -11.52
C GLY A 379 28.10 9.70 -12.74
N ARG A 380 27.63 9.32 -13.94
CA ARG A 380 28.38 9.40 -15.20
C ARG A 380 27.97 10.63 -16.01
N ALA A 381 28.04 11.81 -15.40
CA ALA A 381 28.03 13.17 -15.97
C ALA A 381 27.65 13.31 -17.47
N HIS A 382 26.49 12.79 -17.88
CA HIS A 382 25.98 13.08 -19.22
C HIS A 382 25.42 14.50 -19.14
N PRO A 383 25.86 15.46 -19.97
CA PRO A 383 25.46 16.87 -19.87
C PRO A 383 23.95 17.12 -19.97
N GLY A 384 23.23 16.07 -20.38
CA GLY A 384 21.80 16.06 -20.48
C GLY A 384 21.04 15.41 -19.33
N HIS A 385 21.67 14.76 -18.35
CA HIS A 385 20.93 14.14 -17.25
C HIS A 385 20.67 15.19 -16.16
N VAL A 386 19.42 15.64 -16.02
CA VAL A 386 19.08 16.77 -15.14
C VAL A 386 18.36 16.38 -13.85
N GLY A 387 17.98 15.11 -13.69
CA GLY A 387 17.38 14.63 -12.44
C GLY A 387 17.13 13.13 -12.37
N VAL A 388 16.91 12.63 -11.15
CA VAL A 388 16.64 11.21 -10.85
C VAL A 388 15.35 11.09 -10.02
N VAL A 389 14.47 10.15 -10.38
CA VAL A 389 13.32 9.77 -9.57
C VAL A 389 13.43 8.28 -9.25
N ALA A 390 14.12 7.97 -8.18
CA ALA A 390 14.45 6.59 -7.80
C ALA A 390 13.81 6.22 -6.47
N TRP A 391 13.27 5.01 -6.41
CA TRP A 391 12.74 4.48 -5.15
C TRP A 391 13.26 3.07 -4.88
N ILE A 392 13.43 2.74 -3.60
CA ILE A 392 13.89 1.43 -3.11
C ILE A 392 15.12 0.91 -3.87
N GLY A 393 16.12 1.76 -4.07
CA GLY A 393 17.36 1.44 -4.79
C GLY A 393 18.58 2.06 -4.12
N THR A 394 19.78 1.73 -4.59
CA THR A 394 21.05 2.16 -3.96
C THR A 394 22.08 2.68 -4.98
N PRO A 395 22.82 3.77 -4.66
CA PRO A 395 23.98 4.19 -5.44
C PRO A 395 25.23 3.33 -5.16
N ASP A 396 25.22 2.57 -4.05
CA ASP A 396 26.29 1.65 -3.63
C ASP A 396 25.75 0.21 -3.58
N PRO A 397 25.75 -0.53 -4.69
CA PRO A 397 25.35 -1.94 -4.69
C PRO A 397 26.34 -2.83 -3.93
N TYR A 398 27.60 -2.41 -3.75
CA TYR A 398 28.58 -3.21 -3.01
C TYR A 398 28.28 -3.19 -1.52
N GLY A 399 28.27 -2.02 -0.91
CA GLY A 399 28.08 -1.82 0.52
C GLY A 399 26.64 -1.99 0.98
N HIS A 400 25.63 -1.86 0.11
CA HIS A 400 24.22 -2.05 0.49
C HIS A 400 23.62 -3.40 0.08
N ALA A 401 24.15 -4.05 -0.97
CA ALA A 401 23.61 -5.32 -1.48
C ALA A 401 24.54 -6.51 -1.30
N LEU A 402 25.79 -6.42 -1.75
CA LEU A 402 26.67 -7.59 -1.87
C LEU A 402 27.39 -7.92 -0.56
N PHE A 403 28.19 -6.97 -0.06
CA PHE A 403 29.09 -7.12 1.08
C PHE A 403 28.97 -5.99 2.12
N PRO A 404 27.76 -5.66 2.63
CA PRO A 404 27.63 -4.76 3.78
C PRO A 404 28.49 -5.22 4.96
N GLY A 405 29.40 -4.33 5.40
CA GLY A 405 30.37 -4.63 6.45
C GLY A 405 31.34 -5.77 6.12
N GLY A 406 31.49 -6.13 4.84
CA GLY A 406 32.30 -7.27 4.40
C GLY A 406 31.58 -8.63 4.49
N SER A 407 30.34 -8.68 4.98
CA SER A 407 29.56 -9.91 5.10
C SER A 407 28.67 -10.12 3.87
N TYR A 408 28.68 -11.33 3.31
CA TYR A 408 27.95 -11.65 2.08
C TYR A 408 26.46 -11.90 2.32
N ARG A 409 25.59 -11.19 1.60
CA ARG A 409 24.12 -11.35 1.68
C ARG A 409 23.60 -12.48 0.78
N GLU A 410 23.77 -13.71 1.22
CA GLU A 410 23.42 -14.93 0.47
C GLU A 410 21.98 -14.92 -0.06
N ALA A 411 20.97 -14.82 0.81
CA ALA A 411 19.56 -14.87 0.37
C ALA A 411 19.21 -13.79 -0.67
N LEU A 412 19.80 -12.60 -0.57
CA LEU A 412 19.58 -11.52 -1.53
C LEU A 412 20.24 -11.82 -2.87
N VAL A 413 21.56 -12.06 -2.85
CA VAL A 413 22.37 -12.15 -4.07
C VAL A 413 22.07 -13.45 -4.82
N ASP A 414 22.06 -14.59 -4.13
CA ASP A 414 21.77 -15.89 -4.75
C ASP A 414 20.32 -15.94 -5.22
N GLY A 415 19.39 -15.43 -4.41
CA GLY A 415 17.98 -15.32 -4.76
C GLY A 415 17.79 -14.52 -6.04
N TRP A 416 18.45 -13.36 -6.15
CA TRP A 416 18.34 -12.49 -7.32
C TRP A 416 18.98 -13.10 -8.57
N LEU A 417 20.18 -13.66 -8.44
CA LEU A 417 20.87 -14.30 -9.57
C LEU A 417 20.11 -15.53 -10.05
N LYS A 418 19.51 -16.30 -9.14
CA LYS A 418 18.64 -17.43 -9.51
C LYS A 418 17.37 -16.95 -10.23
N ALA A 419 16.72 -15.92 -9.71
CA ALA A 419 15.51 -15.35 -10.33
C ALA A 419 15.77 -14.80 -11.74
N THR A 420 16.98 -14.29 -12.00
CA THR A 420 17.39 -13.75 -13.30
C THR A 420 18.14 -14.75 -14.19
N GLY A 421 18.24 -16.02 -13.80
CA GLY A 421 18.94 -17.06 -14.57
C GLY A 421 20.46 -16.84 -14.70
N SER A 422 21.04 -16.05 -13.79
CA SER A 422 22.43 -15.58 -13.82
C SER A 422 23.31 -16.20 -12.74
N SER A 423 22.94 -17.35 -12.17
CA SER A 423 23.69 -17.99 -11.07
C SER A 423 25.17 -18.27 -11.38
N GLY A 424 25.54 -18.43 -12.65
CA GLY A 424 26.94 -18.60 -13.08
C GLY A 424 27.84 -17.37 -12.83
N VAL A 425 27.27 -16.21 -12.48
CA VAL A 425 28.02 -15.00 -12.13
C VAL A 425 28.71 -15.12 -10.76
N LEU A 426 28.21 -15.98 -9.85
CA LEU A 426 28.77 -16.13 -8.50
C LEU A 426 30.24 -16.57 -8.49
N ASP A 427 30.64 -17.39 -9.45
CA ASP A 427 32.03 -17.86 -9.60
C ASP A 427 32.96 -16.76 -10.12
N ALA A 428 32.39 -15.74 -10.77
CA ALA A 428 33.10 -14.58 -11.31
C ALA A 428 32.97 -13.32 -10.43
N LEU A 429 32.27 -13.40 -9.29
CA LEU A 429 32.09 -12.29 -8.38
C LEU A 429 33.42 -11.97 -7.68
N ASP A 430 33.95 -10.77 -7.94
CA ASP A 430 35.12 -10.25 -7.27
C ASP A 430 34.69 -9.35 -6.09
N PRO A 431 35.10 -9.67 -4.85
CA PRO A 431 34.76 -8.90 -3.66
C PRO A 431 35.56 -7.59 -3.55
N ASP A 432 36.45 -7.25 -4.48
CA ASP A 432 37.20 -5.99 -4.45
C ASP A 432 36.23 -4.78 -4.56
N PRO A 433 36.08 -3.94 -3.51
CA PRO A 433 35.22 -2.77 -3.56
C PRO A 433 35.58 -1.80 -4.69
N ALA A 434 36.86 -1.77 -5.13
CA ALA A 434 37.32 -0.88 -6.19
C ALA A 434 36.67 -1.17 -7.56
N LEU A 435 36.13 -2.38 -7.75
CA LEU A 435 35.39 -2.77 -8.96
C LEU A 435 33.94 -2.29 -8.95
N TRP A 436 33.47 -1.72 -7.84
CA TRP A 436 32.09 -1.27 -7.62
C TRP A 436 32.05 0.22 -7.25
N PRO A 437 32.46 1.12 -8.17
CA PRO A 437 32.57 2.53 -7.85
C PRO A 437 31.21 3.13 -7.51
N VAL A 438 31.14 3.79 -6.36
CA VAL A 438 30.02 4.62 -5.94
C VAL A 438 30.16 6.00 -6.61
N PRO A 439 29.06 6.59 -7.14
CA PRO A 439 29.08 7.96 -7.63
C PRO A 439 29.58 8.97 -6.59
N GLU A 440 30.46 9.90 -6.97
CA GLU A 440 30.90 11.00 -6.09
C GLU A 440 29.84 12.10 -5.97
N THR A 441 28.96 12.23 -6.97
CA THR A 441 27.85 13.18 -7.01
C THR A 441 26.69 12.58 -7.80
N LEU A 442 25.49 13.07 -7.57
CA LEU A 442 24.30 12.74 -8.36
C LEU A 442 23.58 14.03 -8.78
N PRO A 443 22.77 14.01 -9.86
CA PRO A 443 21.85 15.10 -10.11
C PRO A 443 20.77 15.16 -9.02
N GLU A 444 20.15 16.34 -8.85
CA GLU A 444 19.05 16.53 -7.92
C GLU A 444 17.89 15.58 -8.23
N GLY A 445 17.23 15.05 -7.19
CA GLY A 445 16.24 14.00 -7.40
C GLY A 445 15.18 13.87 -6.33
N LEU A 446 14.20 13.00 -6.62
CA LEU A 446 13.27 12.47 -5.65
C LEU A 446 13.72 11.05 -5.28
N HIS A 447 14.06 10.87 -4.02
CA HIS A 447 14.55 9.63 -3.44
C HIS A 447 13.51 9.07 -2.48
N ILE A 448 12.99 7.87 -2.75
CA ILE A 448 11.97 7.25 -1.88
C ILE A 448 12.51 5.93 -1.33
N GLY A 449 12.39 5.70 -0.03
CA GLY A 449 12.85 4.48 0.63
C GLY A 449 11.91 4.00 1.72
N GLY A 450 12.21 2.81 2.25
CA GLY A 450 11.51 2.22 3.38
C GLY A 450 12.48 1.84 4.49
N TRP A 451 12.09 1.98 5.76
CA TRP A 451 12.95 1.62 6.91
C TRP A 451 13.30 0.12 6.98
N TYR A 452 12.38 -0.72 6.48
CA TYR A 452 12.54 -2.16 6.37
C TYR A 452 12.85 -2.61 4.93
N ASP A 453 13.21 -1.67 4.05
CA ASP A 453 13.66 -1.99 2.71
C ASP A 453 15.08 -2.55 2.71
N VAL A 454 15.33 -3.49 1.80
CA VAL A 454 16.61 -4.16 1.59
C VAL A 454 17.74 -3.16 1.26
N PHE A 455 17.40 -2.00 0.69
CA PHE A 455 18.29 -0.90 0.35
C PHE A 455 17.99 0.37 1.16
N SER A 456 17.44 0.27 2.37
CA SER A 456 16.96 1.42 3.17
C SER A 456 17.96 2.60 3.28
N GLN A 457 19.27 2.35 3.36
CA GLN A 457 20.30 3.41 3.40
C GLN A 457 20.57 4.04 2.01
N GLY A 458 20.28 3.33 0.93
CA GLY A 458 20.57 3.74 -0.45
C GLY A 458 19.91 5.07 -0.86
N PRO A 459 18.58 5.26 -0.70
CA PRO A 459 17.93 6.53 -1.01
C PRO A 459 18.46 7.71 -0.18
N ILE A 460 18.87 7.46 1.07
CA ILE A 460 19.45 8.48 1.95
C ILE A 460 20.82 8.91 1.44
N ASP A 461 21.69 7.95 1.10
CA ASP A 461 23.02 8.26 0.57
C ASP A 461 22.92 8.92 -0.81
N ALA A 462 21.95 8.52 -1.64
CA ALA A 462 21.70 9.18 -2.91
C ALA A 462 21.24 10.65 -2.74
N PHE A 463 20.36 10.91 -1.77
CA PHE A 463 19.95 12.27 -1.41
C PHE A 463 21.14 13.10 -0.89
N ALA A 464 22.05 12.51 -0.10
CA ALA A 464 23.25 13.20 0.34
C ALA A 464 24.21 13.55 -0.83
N LEU A 465 24.25 12.72 -1.88
CA LEU A 465 25.08 12.93 -3.07
C LEU A 465 24.49 13.93 -4.08
N GLY A 466 23.17 14.02 -4.20
CA GLY A 466 22.49 14.81 -5.25
C GLY A 466 21.56 15.91 -4.76
N GLY A 467 21.14 15.90 -3.50
CA GLY A 467 20.15 16.82 -2.95
C GLY A 467 18.72 16.47 -3.39
N GLY A 468 17.85 17.48 -3.47
CA GLY A 468 16.46 17.31 -3.89
C GLY A 468 15.53 16.98 -2.73
N ARG A 469 14.72 15.93 -2.88
CA ARG A 469 13.74 15.49 -1.90
C ARG A 469 13.92 14.03 -1.50
N LEU A 470 13.74 13.76 -0.22
CA LEU A 470 13.80 12.42 0.37
C LEU A 470 12.46 12.07 1.03
N VAL A 471 11.93 10.87 0.76
CA VAL A 471 10.74 10.32 1.40
C VAL A 471 11.05 8.94 1.98
N MET A 472 10.96 8.79 3.29
CA MET A 472 11.23 7.52 3.98
C MET A 472 9.99 7.03 4.73
N GLY A 473 9.38 5.91 4.30
CA GLY A 473 8.24 5.31 4.99
C GLY A 473 8.61 4.07 5.81
N PRO A 474 7.66 3.45 6.54
CA PRO A 474 7.90 2.25 7.33
C PRO A 474 7.96 0.97 6.47
N TRP A 475 8.18 1.09 5.17
CA TRP A 475 7.94 0.04 4.19
C TRP A 475 9.09 -0.96 4.06
N THR A 476 8.75 -2.14 3.53
CA THR A 476 9.67 -3.10 2.90
C THR A 476 9.78 -2.83 1.41
N HIS A 477 10.55 -3.66 0.69
CA HIS A 477 10.74 -3.54 -0.76
C HIS A 477 9.41 -3.59 -1.56
N GLU A 478 8.44 -4.38 -1.10
CA GLU A 478 7.18 -4.62 -1.83
C GLU A 478 5.99 -3.80 -1.31
N THR A 479 6.14 -3.15 -0.14
CA THR A 479 5.01 -2.55 0.59
C THR A 479 5.02 -1.02 0.55
N VAL A 480 5.83 -0.42 -0.32
CA VAL A 480 5.92 1.04 -0.49
C VAL A 480 4.52 1.62 -0.74
N GLY A 481 4.16 2.65 0.02
CA GLY A 481 2.84 3.30 -0.07
C GLY A 481 1.69 2.48 0.52
N THR A 482 1.96 1.50 1.38
CA THR A 482 0.91 0.73 2.07
C THR A 482 0.99 0.91 3.59
N ALA A 483 -0.15 0.72 4.27
CA ALA A 483 -0.26 0.79 5.72
C ALA A 483 0.09 -0.53 6.43
N ARG A 484 0.31 -1.65 5.72
CA ARG A 484 0.60 -2.95 6.33
C ARG A 484 2.01 -3.41 5.96
N VAL A 485 2.86 -3.60 6.97
CA VAL A 485 4.26 -3.99 6.80
C VAL A 485 4.65 -5.01 7.86
N GLY A 486 5.21 -6.16 7.45
CA GLY A 486 5.70 -7.20 8.35
C GLY A 486 4.70 -7.64 9.42
N GLY A 487 3.45 -7.87 9.04
CA GLY A 487 2.35 -8.25 9.95
C GLY A 487 1.76 -7.12 10.80
N ARG A 488 2.39 -5.94 10.83
CA ARG A 488 1.92 -4.75 11.56
C ARG A 488 1.17 -3.78 10.67
N ARG A 489 0.35 -2.93 11.28
CA ARG A 489 -0.28 -1.78 10.62
C ARG A 489 0.37 -0.49 11.11
N PHE A 490 0.87 0.30 10.18
CA PHE A 490 1.35 1.67 10.36
C PHE A 490 0.29 2.64 9.83
N PRO A 491 -0.48 3.32 10.71
CA PRO A 491 -1.51 4.27 10.31
C PRO A 491 -1.01 5.35 9.35
N ASP A 492 -1.79 5.68 8.32
CA ASP A 492 -1.51 6.75 7.35
C ASP A 492 -0.20 6.58 6.54
N ALA A 493 0.48 5.43 6.64
CA ALA A 493 1.64 5.12 5.80
C ALA A 493 1.26 4.87 4.32
N ASP A 494 -0.03 4.69 4.02
CA ASP A 494 -0.62 4.65 2.68
C ASP A 494 -1.07 6.02 2.15
N ALA A 495 -0.88 7.10 2.93
CA ALA A 495 -1.19 8.46 2.48
C ALA A 495 -0.29 8.91 1.31
N LEU A 496 0.85 8.24 1.09
CA LEU A 496 1.67 8.45 -0.10
C LEU A 496 1.07 7.68 -1.29
N ASP A 497 0.30 8.37 -2.14
CA ASP A 497 -0.24 7.78 -3.36
C ASP A 497 0.83 7.63 -4.45
N LEU A 498 1.52 6.49 -4.44
CA LEU A 498 2.48 6.14 -5.49
C LEU A 498 1.84 6.05 -6.89
N ARG A 499 0.52 5.87 -7.02
CA ARG A 499 -0.18 5.83 -8.32
C ARG A 499 -0.32 7.24 -8.90
N ALA A 500 -0.52 8.24 -8.05
CA ALA A 500 -0.41 9.65 -8.43
C ALA A 500 1.04 10.02 -8.79
N MET A 501 2.03 9.41 -8.14
CA MET A 501 3.46 9.62 -8.43
C MET A 501 4.00 8.90 -9.68
N ARG A 502 3.21 8.01 -10.32
CA ARG A 502 3.61 7.24 -11.51
C ARG A 502 3.33 7.95 -12.85
N HIS A 503 2.66 9.10 -12.85
CA HIS A 503 2.41 9.85 -14.07
C HIS A 503 3.53 10.86 -14.34
N ALA A 504 3.79 11.15 -15.61
CA ALA A 504 4.60 12.28 -16.08
C ALA A 504 4.21 13.65 -15.45
N GLU A 505 3.10 13.71 -14.69
CA GLU A 505 2.78 14.75 -13.72
C GLU A 505 3.86 14.96 -12.66
N VAL A 506 4.68 13.97 -12.28
CA VAL A 506 5.84 14.20 -11.39
C VAL A 506 6.92 15.01 -12.10
N LEU A 507 7.13 14.89 -13.41
CA LEU A 507 8.05 15.77 -14.15
C LEU A 507 7.46 17.16 -14.43
N ALA A 508 6.13 17.31 -14.40
CA ALA A 508 5.45 18.59 -14.59
C ALA A 508 5.10 19.31 -13.28
N ARG A 509 5.03 18.59 -12.15
CA ARG A 509 4.95 19.12 -10.78
C ARG A 509 6.31 19.23 -10.11
N LEU A 510 7.32 18.53 -10.63
CA LEU A 510 8.72 18.94 -10.55
C LEU A 510 9.02 19.97 -11.65
N ASP A 511 8.18 21.01 -11.74
CA ASP A 511 8.81 22.32 -11.69
C ASP A 511 9.64 22.30 -10.39
N LEU A 512 10.87 22.79 -10.41
CA LEU A 512 11.63 23.11 -9.20
C LEU A 512 10.96 24.29 -8.44
N ALA A 513 9.62 24.29 -8.39
CA ALA A 513 8.71 25.35 -8.01
C ALA A 513 7.28 24.83 -7.70
N GLU A 514 7.12 23.91 -6.74
CA GLU A 514 6.15 24.22 -5.66
C GLU A 514 6.86 25.08 -4.61
N GLY A 515 7.43 26.20 -5.06
CA GLY A 515 8.17 27.15 -4.25
C GLY A 515 9.29 26.57 -3.37
N PRO A 516 10.02 27.44 -2.68
CA PRO A 516 10.97 27.07 -1.63
C PRO A 516 10.32 26.57 -0.31
N ASP A 517 9.04 26.20 -0.30
CA ASP A 517 8.23 26.13 0.92
C ASP A 517 7.74 24.72 1.35
N GLY A 518 8.04 23.65 0.59
CA GLY A 518 7.78 22.26 1.01
C GLY A 518 9.05 21.59 1.58
N PRO A 519 8.94 20.67 2.57
CA PRO A 519 10.12 20.12 3.23
C PRO A 519 10.97 19.26 2.28
N ARG A 520 12.30 19.39 2.40
CA ARG A 520 13.25 18.58 1.63
C ARG A 520 13.23 17.11 2.04
N VAL A 521 12.89 16.82 3.28
CA VAL A 521 12.81 15.45 3.80
C VAL A 521 11.44 15.23 4.43
N GLN A 522 10.75 14.19 4.00
CA GLN A 522 9.59 13.63 4.67
C GLN A 522 9.92 12.24 5.16
N TYR A 523 9.60 11.94 6.40
CA TYR A 523 9.91 10.63 6.97
C TYR A 523 8.83 10.18 7.95
N TYR A 524 8.54 8.89 7.95
CA TYR A 524 7.58 8.31 8.86
C TYR A 524 8.28 7.95 10.18
N LEU A 525 7.91 8.61 11.27
CA LEU A 525 8.36 8.25 12.60
C LEU A 525 7.56 7.03 13.07
N MET A 526 8.19 5.86 13.09
CA MET A 526 7.55 4.63 13.57
C MET A 526 7.25 4.71 15.06
N GLY A 527 6.11 4.17 15.48
CA GLY A 527 5.74 4.03 16.88
C GLY A 527 5.43 2.57 17.23
N ALA A 528 5.27 2.32 18.53
CA ALA A 528 4.85 1.01 19.03
C ALA A 528 3.37 0.73 18.70
N ASP A 529 2.91 -0.51 18.92
CA ASP A 529 1.57 -0.96 18.54
C ASP A 529 0.49 -0.76 19.62
N GLU A 530 0.87 -0.25 20.79
CA GLU A 530 -0.07 0.09 21.86
C GLU A 530 -0.99 1.26 21.46
N PRO A 531 -2.28 1.20 21.84
CA PRO A 531 -3.17 2.34 21.76
C PRO A 531 -2.56 3.53 22.50
N ASP A 532 -2.43 4.67 21.82
CA ASP A 532 -1.83 5.92 22.33
C ASP A 532 -0.29 5.94 22.47
N ALA A 533 0.42 4.94 21.95
CA ALA A 533 1.88 5.03 21.80
C ALA A 533 2.26 6.24 20.92
N PRO A 534 3.30 7.02 21.28
CA PRO A 534 3.81 8.07 20.42
C PRO A 534 4.33 7.49 19.09
N GLY A 535 4.41 8.33 18.07
CA GLY A 535 4.91 7.96 16.74
C GLY A 535 3.77 7.66 15.77
N ASN A 536 4.03 6.76 14.82
CA ASN A 536 3.13 6.38 13.74
C ASN A 536 2.60 7.59 12.95
N THR A 537 3.50 8.51 12.60
CA THR A 537 3.15 9.78 11.98
C THR A 537 4.22 10.24 11.00
N TRP A 538 3.81 10.95 9.96
CA TRP A 538 4.71 11.62 9.03
C TRP A 538 5.30 12.87 9.68
N ARG A 539 6.61 13.05 9.51
CA ARG A 539 7.38 14.23 9.93
C ARG A 539 8.14 14.81 8.77
N GLU A 540 8.54 16.06 8.95
CA GLU A 540 9.21 16.86 7.96
C GLU A 540 10.54 17.38 8.52
N ALA A 541 11.56 17.49 7.67
CA ALA A 541 12.86 18.06 8.00
C ALA A 541 13.50 18.74 6.78
N GLU A 542 14.42 19.66 7.04
CA GLU A 542 15.19 20.38 6.01
C GLU A 542 16.33 19.56 5.42
N ASP A 543 16.80 18.57 6.18
CA ASP A 543 17.90 17.70 5.80
C ASP A 543 17.81 16.37 6.54
N TRP A 544 18.60 15.39 6.08
CA TRP A 544 18.73 14.10 6.75
C TRP A 544 20.18 13.83 7.17
N PRO A 545 20.41 13.38 8.42
CA PRO A 545 19.42 13.26 9.50
C PRO A 545 19.00 14.65 10.03
N PRO A 546 17.81 14.77 10.64
CA PRO A 546 17.49 15.96 11.43
C PRO A 546 18.49 16.12 12.57
N SER A 547 18.56 17.33 13.15
CA SER A 547 19.48 17.60 14.26
C SER A 547 19.22 16.65 15.44
N ALA A 548 20.23 15.87 15.79
CA ALA A 548 20.17 14.89 16.86
C ALA A 548 21.51 14.84 17.62
N VAL A 549 21.44 14.43 18.87
CA VAL A 549 22.63 14.16 19.69
C VAL A 549 22.88 12.66 19.70
N ASP A 550 24.10 12.28 19.36
CA ASP A 550 24.56 10.89 19.46
C ASP A 550 24.72 10.47 20.92
N VAL A 551 23.84 9.57 21.37
CA VAL A 551 23.90 8.98 22.72
C VAL A 551 24.51 7.58 22.64
N ARG A 552 25.62 7.38 23.33
CA ARG A 552 26.26 6.06 23.47
C ARG A 552 25.68 5.31 24.66
N MET A 553 25.29 4.06 24.42
CA MET A 553 24.97 3.09 25.46
C MET A 553 26.01 1.96 25.39
N TYR A 554 26.75 1.79 26.48
CA TYR A 554 27.81 0.81 26.64
C TYR A 554 27.24 -0.53 27.08
N LEU A 555 27.75 -1.60 26.46
CA LEU A 555 27.46 -2.98 26.83
C LEU A 555 28.15 -3.29 28.16
N GLN A 556 27.40 -3.89 29.07
CA GLN A 556 27.89 -4.26 30.40
C GLN A 556 28.03 -5.78 30.50
N ALA A 557 28.98 -6.24 31.31
CA ALA A 557 29.24 -7.68 31.47
C ALA A 557 28.06 -8.48 32.06
N ASP A 558 27.11 -7.81 32.71
CA ASP A 558 25.89 -8.41 33.26
C ASP A 558 24.71 -8.50 32.27
N GLY A 559 24.92 -8.09 31.01
CA GLY A 559 23.88 -8.09 29.99
C GLY A 559 23.00 -6.82 30.00
N SER A 560 23.38 -5.78 30.74
CA SER A 560 22.70 -4.48 30.65
C SER A 560 23.32 -3.56 29.58
N LEU A 561 22.52 -2.60 29.10
CA LEU A 561 22.98 -1.42 28.37
C LEU A 561 22.88 -0.19 29.27
N ALA A 562 23.94 0.61 29.34
CA ALA A 562 23.97 1.82 30.16
C ALA A 562 24.74 2.95 29.49
N GLU A 563 24.34 4.21 29.73
CA GLU A 563 25.17 5.37 29.34
C GLU A 563 26.46 5.47 30.20
N ALA A 564 26.52 4.77 31.33
CA ALA A 564 27.70 4.74 32.18
C ALA A 564 28.79 3.83 31.59
N CYS A 565 30.05 4.29 31.65
CA CYS A 565 31.20 3.49 31.27
C CYS A 565 31.24 2.16 32.03
N PRO A 566 31.55 1.06 31.33
CA PRO A 566 31.62 -0.24 31.97
C PRO A 566 32.86 -0.33 32.85
N THR A 567 32.79 -1.04 33.96
CA THR A 567 33.89 -1.15 34.93
C THR A 567 34.92 -2.23 34.59
N GLY A 568 34.67 -3.04 33.55
CA GLY A 568 35.42 -4.25 33.24
C GLY A 568 34.54 -5.46 32.98
N GLY A 569 35.13 -6.47 32.33
CA GLY A 569 34.51 -7.76 32.09
C GLY A 569 34.40 -8.10 30.62
N THR A 570 33.89 -9.30 30.35
CA THR A 570 33.70 -9.82 29.00
C THR A 570 32.43 -10.64 28.93
N THR A 571 31.77 -10.65 27.78
CA THR A 571 30.67 -11.56 27.46
C THR A 571 31.13 -12.50 26.37
N ALA A 572 30.90 -13.81 26.53
CA ALA A 572 31.33 -14.80 25.55
C ALA A 572 30.16 -15.68 25.08
N TYR A 573 30.26 -16.17 23.85
CA TYR A 573 29.35 -17.14 23.24
C TYR A 573 30.10 -17.98 22.20
N VAL A 574 29.50 -19.09 21.77
CA VAL A 574 30.02 -19.93 20.69
C VAL A 574 29.05 -19.85 19.54
N SER A 575 29.53 -19.49 18.36
CA SER A 575 28.77 -19.51 17.12
C SER A 575 28.98 -20.84 16.43
N ASP A 576 27.96 -21.71 16.42
CA ASP A 576 28.02 -23.01 15.75
C ASP A 576 27.36 -22.93 14.36
N PRO A 577 28.12 -23.12 13.26
CA PRO A 577 27.57 -23.10 11.91
C PRO A 577 26.59 -24.25 11.62
N ALA A 578 26.57 -25.32 12.43
CA ALA A 578 25.59 -26.39 12.30
C ALA A 578 24.20 -26.00 12.85
N GLU A 579 24.14 -25.00 13.73
CA GLU A 579 22.90 -24.49 14.32
C GLU A 579 22.88 -22.94 14.26
N PRO A 580 22.94 -22.34 13.06
CA PRO A 580 23.05 -20.89 12.95
C PRO A 580 21.80 -20.19 13.51
N VAL A 581 21.97 -18.97 14.02
CA VAL A 581 20.85 -18.10 14.39
C VAL A 581 20.02 -17.84 13.13
N PRO A 582 18.73 -18.19 13.13
CA PRO A 582 17.90 -18.02 11.96
C PRO A 582 17.55 -16.55 11.73
N THR A 583 17.49 -16.16 10.46
CA THR A 583 16.95 -14.87 10.06
C THR A 583 15.46 -14.80 10.39
N LEU A 584 15.08 -13.74 11.10
CA LEU A 584 13.68 -13.43 11.40
C LEU A 584 13.35 -12.00 10.97
N CYS A 585 12.72 -11.87 9.81
CA CYS A 585 12.32 -10.60 9.22
C CYS A 585 13.48 -9.59 9.07
N GLY A 586 13.23 -8.29 9.23
CA GLY A 586 14.23 -7.24 8.97
C GLY A 586 14.18 -6.74 7.52
N ARG A 587 15.33 -6.35 6.97
CA ARG A 587 15.44 -5.73 5.63
C ARG A 587 15.75 -6.78 4.56
N ASN A 588 14.75 -7.57 4.16
CA ASN A 588 14.91 -8.64 3.18
C ASN A 588 14.07 -8.45 1.91
N LEU A 589 14.47 -9.15 0.84
CA LEU A 589 13.75 -9.22 -0.43
C LEU A 589 13.07 -10.59 -0.63
N PHE A 590 13.83 -11.68 -0.52
CA PHE A 590 13.34 -13.05 -0.77
C PHE A 590 12.97 -13.82 0.51
N LEU A 591 13.08 -13.17 1.66
CA LEU A 591 12.67 -13.67 2.96
C LEU A 591 11.60 -12.73 3.52
N ASP A 592 10.92 -13.17 4.57
CA ASP A 592 10.04 -12.28 5.33
C ASP A 592 10.80 -11.01 5.74
N ALA A 593 10.10 -9.89 5.73
CA ALA A 593 10.66 -8.56 5.98
C ALA A 593 9.72 -7.74 6.87
N GLY A 594 10.29 -6.76 7.58
CA GLY A 594 9.57 -5.89 8.50
C GLY A 594 9.84 -6.16 9.99
N PRO A 595 9.05 -5.53 10.88
CA PRO A 595 9.23 -5.57 12.33
C PRO A 595 8.70 -6.86 12.96
N CYS A 596 9.58 -7.82 13.23
CA CYS A 596 9.23 -9.06 13.91
C CYS A 596 9.73 -9.11 15.35
N ASP A 597 8.98 -9.86 16.17
CA ASP A 597 9.35 -10.15 17.54
C ASP A 597 10.41 -11.26 17.57
N ARG A 598 11.53 -10.99 18.25
CA ARG A 598 12.72 -11.84 18.34
C ARG A 598 12.99 -12.28 19.78
N ALA A 599 12.01 -12.22 20.68
CA ALA A 599 12.20 -12.57 22.09
C ALA A 599 12.78 -13.98 22.26
N GLU A 600 12.27 -14.96 21.51
CA GLU A 600 12.76 -16.35 21.56
C GLU A 600 14.23 -16.49 21.15
N LEU A 601 14.71 -15.68 20.20
CA LEU A 601 16.12 -15.70 19.79
C LEU A 601 17.05 -15.16 20.87
N ALA A 602 16.56 -14.25 21.72
CA ALA A 602 17.35 -13.71 22.83
C ALA A 602 17.70 -14.75 23.90
N GLU A 603 16.98 -15.88 23.94
CA GLU A 603 17.22 -16.97 24.89
C GLU A 603 18.29 -17.97 24.42
N ARG A 604 18.73 -17.88 23.16
CA ARG A 604 19.72 -18.80 22.61
C ARG A 604 21.12 -18.57 23.22
N ASP A 605 21.87 -19.65 23.39
CA ASP A 605 23.23 -19.61 23.95
C ASP A 605 24.25 -18.89 23.05
N ASP A 606 23.96 -18.74 21.75
CA ASP A 606 24.79 -18.06 20.75
C ASP A 606 24.31 -16.64 20.43
N VAL A 607 23.31 -16.14 21.17
CA VAL A 607 22.82 -14.76 21.12
C VAL A 607 23.08 -14.09 22.47
N ARG A 608 23.56 -12.85 22.43
CA ARG A 608 23.77 -12.02 23.63
C ARG A 608 22.89 -10.79 23.55
N ALA A 609 21.80 -10.82 24.30
CA ALA A 609 20.92 -9.67 24.48
C ALA A 609 21.50 -8.73 25.54
N PHE A 610 21.63 -7.45 25.18
CA PHE A 610 21.93 -6.38 26.12
C PHE A 610 20.73 -5.44 26.19
N VAL A 611 20.22 -5.19 27.40
CA VAL A 611 18.96 -4.46 27.58
C VAL A 611 19.14 -3.27 28.52
N GLY A 612 18.63 -2.11 28.09
CA GLY A 612 18.68 -0.86 28.84
C GLY A 612 17.70 -0.81 30.02
N PRO A 613 17.76 0.30 30.79
CA PRO A 613 16.74 0.58 31.80
C PRO A 613 15.37 0.79 31.16
N VAL A 614 14.32 0.64 31.96
CA VAL A 614 12.97 1.09 31.59
C VAL A 614 13.01 2.58 31.31
N LEU A 615 12.43 3.00 30.18
CA LEU A 615 12.32 4.39 29.81
C LEU A 615 11.25 5.08 30.67
N ASP A 616 11.65 6.14 31.38
CA ASP A 616 10.71 6.96 32.17
C ASP A 616 9.89 7.93 31.29
N ALA A 617 10.34 8.17 30.05
CA ALA A 617 9.71 9.04 29.07
C ALA A 617 9.96 8.49 27.65
N PRO A 618 9.13 8.84 26.65
CA PRO A 618 9.37 8.43 25.27
C PRO A 618 10.75 8.83 24.78
N ARG A 619 11.37 7.96 23.97
CA ARG A 619 12.70 8.20 23.40
C ARG A 619 12.69 8.01 21.90
N GLU A 620 13.08 9.07 21.19
CA GLU A 620 13.23 9.03 19.74
C GLU A 620 14.63 8.54 19.35
N ILE A 621 14.69 7.74 18.29
CA ILE A 621 15.92 7.29 17.62
C ILE A 621 15.72 7.63 16.14
N VAL A 622 16.34 8.72 15.68
CA VAL A 622 16.14 9.29 14.34
C VAL A 622 17.48 9.64 13.72
N GLY A 623 17.93 8.83 12.75
CA GLY A 623 19.22 8.98 12.07
C GLY A 623 19.98 7.66 11.98
N ARG A 624 21.30 7.75 11.71
CA ARG A 624 22.19 6.59 11.52
C ARG A 624 22.58 5.95 12.86
N VAL A 625 22.31 4.66 13.01
CA VAL A 625 22.65 3.86 14.19
C VAL A 625 23.93 3.09 13.92
N THR A 626 24.89 3.15 14.85
CA THR A 626 26.16 2.42 14.74
C THR A 626 26.49 1.72 16.04
N ALA A 627 27.25 0.64 15.98
CA ALA A 627 27.80 -0.03 17.14
C ALA A 627 29.30 -0.26 16.95
N ARG A 628 30.05 -0.26 18.05
CA ARG A 628 31.46 -0.66 18.09
C ARG A 628 31.61 -1.80 19.06
N LEU A 629 32.12 -2.93 18.55
CA LEU A 629 32.37 -4.13 19.33
C LEU A 629 33.87 -4.37 19.45
N HIS A 630 34.38 -4.47 20.67
CA HIS A 630 35.75 -4.92 20.91
C HIS A 630 35.74 -6.42 21.13
N VAL A 631 36.31 -7.18 20.19
CA VAL A 631 36.17 -8.63 20.16
C VAL A 631 37.51 -9.34 20.11
N ASP A 632 37.61 -10.51 20.76
CA ASP A 632 38.61 -11.53 20.44
C ASP A 632 37.94 -12.85 20.08
N LEU A 633 38.61 -13.59 19.20
CA LEU A 633 38.13 -14.84 18.61
C LEU A 633 39.13 -15.96 18.91
N ASP A 634 38.63 -17.19 19.07
CA ASP A 634 39.47 -18.41 19.01
C ASP A 634 39.75 -18.89 17.58
N ALA A 635 39.27 -18.13 16.59
CA ALA A 635 39.48 -18.30 15.16
C ALA A 635 40.07 -17.02 14.55
N THR A 636 40.20 -16.97 13.22
CA THR A 636 40.77 -15.79 12.54
C THR A 636 39.72 -14.90 11.89
N ASP A 637 38.48 -15.35 11.81
CA ASP A 637 37.35 -14.56 11.32
C ASP A 637 36.03 -15.00 11.96
N ALA A 638 35.07 -14.09 11.98
CA ALA A 638 33.66 -14.32 12.32
C ALA A 638 32.85 -13.12 11.84
N ASP A 639 31.61 -13.34 11.41
CA ASP A 639 30.68 -12.23 11.28
C ASP A 639 30.19 -11.80 12.68
N LEU A 640 29.89 -10.51 12.84
CA LEU A 640 29.25 -9.92 14.00
C LEU A 640 27.96 -9.27 13.52
N VAL A 641 26.83 -9.71 14.06
CA VAL A 641 25.51 -9.21 13.69
C VAL A 641 24.91 -8.52 14.91
N VAL A 642 24.41 -7.29 14.71
CA VAL A 642 23.78 -6.49 15.76
C VAL A 642 22.37 -6.15 15.32
N HIS A 643 21.38 -6.53 16.14
CA HIS A 643 19.98 -6.12 15.97
C HIS A 643 19.64 -5.09 17.03
N LEU A 644 19.15 -3.92 16.64
CA LEU A 644 18.50 -2.97 17.53
C LEU A 644 17.03 -3.38 17.70
N VAL A 645 16.58 -3.49 18.96
CA VAL A 645 15.23 -3.92 19.31
C VAL A 645 14.56 -2.95 20.29
N ASP A 646 13.25 -2.82 20.14
CA ASP A 646 12.35 -2.26 21.15
C ASP A 646 11.89 -3.41 22.06
N VAL A 647 12.22 -3.33 23.35
CA VAL A 647 11.81 -4.32 24.35
C VAL A 647 10.57 -3.83 25.06
N TYR A 648 9.46 -4.52 24.80
CA TYR A 648 8.13 -4.17 25.27
C TYR A 648 7.96 -4.57 26.75
N PRO A 649 7.05 -3.90 27.49
CA PRO A 649 6.69 -4.29 28.85
C PRO A 649 6.18 -5.72 28.98
N ASP A 650 5.61 -6.28 27.91
CA ASP A 650 5.05 -7.64 27.86
C ASP A 650 6.10 -8.72 27.50
N GLY A 651 7.36 -8.33 27.27
CA GLY A 651 8.47 -9.23 26.98
C GLY A 651 8.80 -9.40 25.50
N ARG A 652 8.03 -8.81 24.57
CA ARG A 652 8.37 -8.84 23.13
C ARG A 652 9.64 -8.05 22.85
N HIS A 653 10.48 -8.54 21.94
CA HIS A 653 11.70 -7.87 21.47
C HIS A 653 11.56 -7.57 19.97
N VAL A 654 10.99 -6.41 19.64
CA VAL A 654 10.62 -6.07 18.26
C VAL A 654 11.78 -5.44 17.53
N GLN A 655 12.16 -6.00 16.38
CA GLN A 655 13.27 -5.48 15.57
C GLN A 655 12.98 -4.10 14.97
N ILE A 656 13.93 -3.18 15.18
CA ILE A 656 13.92 -1.82 14.63
C ILE A 656 14.85 -1.72 13.42
N ALA A 657 16.08 -2.20 13.59
CA ALA A 657 17.14 -2.14 12.58
C ALA A 657 18.18 -3.23 12.85
N GLU A 658 18.95 -3.59 11.84
CA GLU A 658 20.02 -4.56 11.95
C GLU A 658 21.22 -4.16 11.09
N GLY A 659 22.39 -4.61 11.51
CA GLY A 659 23.66 -4.41 10.82
C GLY A 659 24.58 -5.59 11.05
N GLN A 660 25.60 -5.69 10.20
CA GLN A 660 26.58 -6.75 10.26
C GLN A 660 27.95 -6.24 9.84
N ALA A 661 28.99 -6.88 10.38
CA ALA A 661 30.35 -6.68 9.92
C ALA A 661 31.15 -7.96 10.09
N ARG A 662 32.03 -8.23 9.14
CA ARG A 662 33.00 -9.33 9.22
C ARG A 662 34.22 -8.88 10.02
N ALA A 663 34.57 -9.60 11.07
CA ALA A 663 35.63 -9.18 11.99
C ALA A 663 37.02 -9.10 11.32
N ALA A 664 37.29 -9.96 10.34
CA ALA A 664 38.51 -9.88 9.54
C ALA A 664 38.46 -8.78 8.46
N TRP A 665 37.31 -8.17 8.18
CA TRP A 665 37.19 -7.15 7.14
C TRP A 665 37.72 -5.80 7.63
N ARG A 666 38.76 -5.27 6.96
CA ARG A 666 39.35 -3.95 7.21
C ARG A 666 39.70 -3.26 5.90
N ASP A 667 39.11 -2.08 5.67
CA ASP A 667 39.43 -1.19 4.55
C ASP A 667 39.51 -1.87 3.17
N GLY A 668 38.60 -2.79 2.86
CA GLY A 668 38.59 -3.49 1.57
C GLY A 668 39.35 -4.82 1.53
N ALA A 669 39.96 -5.24 2.64
CA ALA A 669 40.77 -6.45 2.72
C ALA A 669 40.34 -7.37 3.87
N ILE A 670 40.61 -8.67 3.70
CA ILE A 670 40.48 -9.67 4.76
C ILE A 670 41.82 -9.77 5.51
N GLU A 671 41.84 -9.27 6.73
CA GLU A 671 42.96 -9.32 7.66
C GLU A 671 42.61 -10.26 8.84
N PRO A 672 43.33 -11.38 9.03
CA PRO A 672 43.09 -12.30 10.14
C PRO A 672 43.06 -11.60 11.50
N VAL A 673 42.01 -11.86 12.28
CA VAL A 673 41.86 -11.33 13.64
C VAL A 673 42.98 -11.87 14.53
N GLN A 674 43.70 -10.97 15.20
CA GLN A 674 44.74 -11.29 16.17
C GLN A 674 44.55 -10.48 17.45
N GLY A 675 44.37 -11.15 18.58
CA GLY A 675 44.09 -10.50 19.86
C GLY A 675 42.72 -9.81 19.85
N VAL A 676 42.62 -8.68 20.55
CA VAL A 676 41.38 -7.90 20.59
C VAL A 676 41.37 -6.87 19.46
N VAL A 677 40.29 -6.87 18.68
CA VAL A 677 40.07 -5.94 17.56
C VAL A 677 38.81 -5.13 17.79
N SER A 678 38.78 -3.89 17.29
CA SER A 678 37.56 -3.08 17.24
C SER A 678 36.87 -3.30 15.90
N VAL A 679 35.58 -3.61 15.93
CA VAL A 679 34.75 -3.81 14.74
C VAL A 679 33.59 -2.84 14.80
N ASP A 680 33.47 -2.00 13.78
CA ASP A 680 32.35 -1.07 13.63
C ASP A 680 31.24 -1.75 12.82
N VAL A 681 30.04 -1.78 13.38
CA VAL A 681 28.84 -2.33 12.77
C VAL A 681 27.88 -1.19 12.48
N ASP A 682 27.59 -0.96 11.20
CA ASP A 682 26.62 0.04 10.77
C ASP A 682 25.23 -0.60 10.64
N LEU A 683 24.28 -0.14 11.46
CA LEU A 683 22.88 -0.61 11.45
C LEU A 683 22.02 0.25 10.53
N TRP A 684 22.63 1.20 9.80
CA TRP A 684 21.99 2.17 8.93
C TRP A 684 21.01 3.08 9.67
N SER A 685 20.29 3.88 8.89
CA SER A 685 19.35 4.86 9.39
C SER A 685 17.99 4.26 9.77
N THR A 686 17.34 4.85 10.77
CA THR A 686 15.95 4.57 11.14
C THR A 686 15.27 5.82 11.71
N ALA A 687 13.96 5.78 11.87
CA ALA A 687 13.18 6.77 12.61
C ALA A 687 12.08 6.07 13.43
N VAL A 688 12.27 6.01 14.74
CA VAL A 688 11.34 5.35 15.67
C VAL A 688 11.25 6.12 16.99
N VAL A 689 10.11 6.02 17.67
CA VAL A 689 9.96 6.44 19.06
C VAL A 689 9.54 5.26 19.93
N LEU A 690 10.29 5.03 21.00
CA LEU A 690 10.00 4.01 22.00
C LEU A 690 9.19 4.68 23.13
N PRO A 691 8.02 4.15 23.52
CA PRO A 691 7.22 4.71 24.60
C PRO A 691 7.89 4.63 25.98
N ALA A 692 7.37 5.39 26.94
CA ALA A 692 7.69 5.15 28.36
C ALA A 692 7.25 3.73 28.77
N GLY A 693 8.03 3.06 29.61
CA GLY A 693 7.81 1.65 29.98
C GLY A 693 8.56 0.65 29.10
N HIS A 694 8.93 1.03 27.87
CA HIS A 694 9.76 0.20 26.98
C HIS A 694 11.24 0.29 27.37
N ARG A 695 12.09 -0.50 26.70
CA ARG A 695 13.54 -0.44 26.84
C ARG A 695 14.21 -0.49 25.48
N VAL A 696 15.32 0.21 25.33
CA VAL A 696 16.25 -0.03 24.22
C VAL A 696 16.98 -1.34 24.48
N GLY A 697 17.02 -2.24 23.50
CA GLY A 697 17.85 -3.44 23.54
C GLY A 697 18.68 -3.61 22.28
N ILE A 698 19.77 -4.37 22.40
CA ILE A 698 20.46 -4.93 21.23
C ILE A 698 20.66 -6.43 21.41
N HIS A 699 20.63 -7.19 20.31
CA HIS A 699 21.07 -8.58 20.28
C HIS A 699 22.34 -8.68 19.45
N VAL A 700 23.36 -9.34 20.00
CA VAL A 700 24.62 -9.61 19.32
C VAL A 700 24.73 -11.11 19.04
N SER A 701 24.99 -11.49 17.80
CA SER A 701 25.27 -12.87 17.36
C SER A 701 26.39 -12.88 16.31
N SER A 702 26.73 -14.07 15.80
CA SER A 702 27.70 -14.22 14.71
C SER A 702 27.15 -14.95 13.47
N THR A 703 25.84 -15.19 13.46
CA THR A 703 25.09 -15.70 12.32
C THR A 703 23.74 -15.01 12.24
N ASP A 704 23.19 -14.96 11.03
CA ASP A 704 21.85 -14.49 10.68
C ASP A 704 21.48 -15.14 9.33
N PHE A 705 21.19 -16.44 9.38
CA PHE A 705 21.08 -17.29 8.20
C PHE A 705 19.60 -17.57 7.84
N PRO A 706 19.17 -17.50 6.56
CA PRO A 706 20.00 -17.39 5.35
C PRO A 706 20.22 -15.96 4.84
N ARG A 707 19.91 -14.90 5.60
CA ARG A 707 20.17 -13.51 5.17
C ARG A 707 21.63 -13.30 4.83
N LEU A 708 22.53 -13.83 5.65
CA LEU A 708 23.98 -13.82 5.46
C LEU A 708 24.49 -15.25 5.23
N ALA A 709 25.51 -15.39 4.38
CA ALA A 709 26.27 -16.63 4.29
C ALA A 709 27.03 -16.87 5.61
N ILE A 710 27.19 -18.15 5.96
CA ILE A 710 27.94 -18.55 7.15
C ILE A 710 29.44 -18.29 6.93
N ALA A 711 30.08 -17.56 7.84
CA ALA A 711 31.52 -17.35 7.82
C ALA A 711 32.30 -18.66 8.07
N PRO A 712 33.41 -18.92 7.35
CA PRO A 712 34.14 -20.19 7.43
C PRO A 712 35.05 -20.33 8.67
N ALA A 713 34.97 -19.41 9.65
CA ALA A 713 35.86 -19.27 10.83
C ALA A 713 37.31 -18.85 10.53
N ASP A 714 37.85 -19.21 9.37
CA ASP A 714 39.18 -18.81 8.94
C ASP A 714 39.12 -17.65 7.94
N ALA A 715 39.98 -16.64 8.14
CA ALA A 715 40.08 -15.48 7.27
C ALA A 715 40.68 -15.89 5.91
N VAL A 716 39.80 -16.26 4.98
CA VAL A 716 40.16 -16.66 3.62
C VAL A 716 39.61 -15.67 2.58
N PRO A 717 40.30 -15.49 1.44
CA PRO A 717 39.75 -14.73 0.33
C PRO A 717 38.41 -15.32 -0.14
N TRP A 718 37.51 -14.46 -0.64
CA TRP A 718 36.20 -14.87 -1.18
C TRP A 718 36.29 -16.01 -2.21
N ALA A 719 37.30 -15.98 -3.09
CA ALA A 719 37.51 -17.01 -4.10
C ALA A 719 37.78 -18.41 -3.50
N GLU A 720 38.27 -18.47 -2.26
CA GLU A 720 38.63 -19.68 -1.55
C GLU A 720 37.57 -20.10 -0.51
N ARG A 721 36.45 -19.37 -0.42
CA ARG A 721 35.40 -19.61 0.59
C ARG A 721 34.85 -21.04 0.62
N HIS A 722 34.81 -21.70 -0.54
CA HIS A 722 34.31 -23.08 -0.68
C HIS A 722 35.36 -24.15 -0.33
N THR A 723 36.59 -23.74 -0.06
CA THR A 723 37.70 -24.64 0.27
C THR A 723 37.86 -24.88 1.77
N VAL A 724 37.15 -24.11 2.59
CA VAL A 724 37.17 -24.21 4.05
C VAL A 724 35.76 -24.51 4.54
N GLU A 725 35.63 -25.60 5.30
CA GLU A 725 34.37 -25.94 5.95
C GLU A 725 34.18 -25.05 7.19
N PRO A 726 33.00 -24.43 7.36
CA PRO A 726 32.67 -23.69 8.57
C PRO A 726 32.82 -24.57 9.82
N ARG A 727 33.36 -23.99 10.89
CA ARG A 727 33.50 -24.64 12.20
C ARG A 727 33.05 -23.70 13.32
N PRO A 728 32.73 -24.24 14.52
CA PRO A 728 32.36 -23.40 15.65
C PRO A 728 33.46 -22.38 15.99
N VAL A 729 33.04 -21.16 16.35
CA VAL A 729 33.90 -20.05 16.76
C VAL A 729 33.50 -19.52 18.13
N GLY A 730 34.44 -19.50 19.06
CA GLY A 730 34.31 -18.81 20.33
C GLY A 730 34.53 -17.30 20.15
N VAL A 731 33.50 -16.52 20.47
CA VAL A 731 33.52 -15.06 20.39
C VAL A 731 33.49 -14.48 21.80
N ARG A 732 34.36 -13.49 22.06
CA ARG A 732 34.38 -12.77 23.33
C ARG A 732 34.36 -11.26 23.11
N LEU A 733 33.32 -10.61 23.63
CA LEU A 733 33.13 -9.16 23.65
C LEU A 733 33.78 -8.58 24.91
N HIS A 734 34.52 -7.48 24.77
CA HIS A 734 35.18 -6.75 25.86
C HIS A 734 34.39 -5.52 26.28
N HIS A 735 34.33 -5.31 27.59
CA HIS A 735 33.58 -4.23 28.25
C HIS A 735 34.46 -3.53 29.30
N ASP A 736 35.78 -3.47 29.09
CA ASP A 736 36.65 -2.73 29.99
C ASP A 736 36.73 -1.24 29.61
N PRO A 737 37.07 -0.35 30.56
CA PRO A 737 37.11 1.08 30.30
C PRO A 737 38.02 1.48 29.13
N SER A 738 39.05 0.68 28.82
CA SER A 738 39.96 0.93 27.70
C SER A 738 39.48 0.36 26.35
N ARG A 739 38.49 -0.53 26.37
CA ARG A 739 37.89 -1.20 25.21
C ARG A 739 36.38 -1.34 25.41
N PRO A 740 35.63 -0.23 25.55
CA PRO A 740 34.22 -0.30 25.87
C PRO A 740 33.41 -0.58 24.61
N SER A 741 32.73 -1.73 24.53
CA SER A 741 31.78 -1.99 23.44
C SER A 741 30.51 -1.14 23.63
N TRP A 742 29.96 -0.56 22.56
CA TRP A 742 28.82 0.34 22.63
C TRP A 742 27.92 0.33 21.40
N VAL A 743 26.69 0.82 21.58
CA VAL A 743 25.78 1.23 20.50
C VAL A 743 25.52 2.74 20.62
N GLN A 744 25.50 3.43 19.48
CA GLN A 744 25.25 4.86 19.37
C GLN A 744 23.89 5.10 18.71
N LEU A 745 23.07 5.89 19.39
CA LEU A 745 21.68 6.17 19.01
C LEU A 745 21.52 7.68 18.82
N PRO A 746 21.08 8.15 17.64
CA PRO A 746 20.83 9.55 17.39
C PRO A 746 19.48 9.97 18.01
N ASP A 747 19.54 10.80 19.05
CA ASP A 747 18.38 11.22 19.83
C ASP A 747 18.09 12.73 19.59
N PRO A 748 17.01 13.09 18.88
CA PRO A 748 16.67 14.48 18.57
C PRO A 748 16.14 15.26 19.78
N GLN A 749 15.72 14.57 20.85
CA GLN A 749 15.18 15.21 22.05
C GLN A 749 16.24 15.47 23.13
N ARG A 750 17.45 14.92 22.93
CA ARG A 750 18.54 15.04 23.90
C ARG A 750 19.27 16.38 23.77
N ALA A 751 19.45 17.06 24.91
CA ALA A 751 20.07 18.38 24.97
C ALA A 751 21.62 18.38 24.89
N ALA A 752 22.26 17.31 25.34
CA ALA A 752 23.72 17.19 25.37
C ALA A 752 24.17 15.72 25.30
N PRO A 753 25.33 15.44 24.68
CA PRO A 753 25.88 14.09 24.63
C PRO A 753 26.19 13.59 26.05
N GLY A 754 26.03 12.29 26.26
CA GLY A 754 26.45 11.63 27.50
C GLY A 754 27.97 11.70 27.71
N LEU A 755 28.41 11.35 28.92
CA LEU A 755 29.83 11.21 29.22
C LEU A 755 30.43 10.06 28.41
N ARG A 756 31.47 10.35 27.63
CA ARG A 756 32.26 9.32 26.95
C ARG A 756 33.32 8.76 27.88
N CYS A 757 33.68 7.50 27.71
CA CYS A 757 34.82 6.92 28.41
C CYS A 757 36.13 7.59 27.96
N GLU A 758 37.11 7.75 28.85
CA GLU A 758 38.31 8.57 28.62
C GLU A 758 39.17 8.14 27.40
N THR A 759 38.98 6.93 26.89
CA THR A 759 39.72 6.36 25.75
C THR A 759 38.89 6.27 24.47
N ASP A 760 37.75 6.95 24.39
CA ASP A 760 36.71 6.84 23.36
C ASP A 760 36.60 8.06 22.41
#